data_AF-A0A1I0ALZ6-F1
#
_entry.id   AF-A0A1I0ALZ6-F1
#
_cell.length_a   1.000
_cell.length_b   1.000
_cell.length_c   1.000
_cell.angle_alpha   90.00
_cell.angle_beta   90.00
_cell.angle_gamma   90.00
#
_symmetry.space_group_name_H-M   'P 1'
#
loop_
_entity.id
_entity.type
_entity.pdbx_description
1 polymer ?
#
loop_
_entity_poly.entity_id
_entity_poly.type
_entity_poly.pdbx_seq_one_letter_code
_entity_poly.pdbx_strand_id
1 'polypeptide(L)'
;MGQPCEPVATPAPGVPVRGRADVRWRWVANIRRLVLALFVLGQTFLATALILRVLPYHGGTWAEAGLTTLFAVLYAWVAVGFWTAVFGFAIRLIGGDRWSLARRHPEAELVATPLASTAVVMPIYHEPVQRTLRGLRAIYRDLERTGHLQHFEFYILSDSRDPEVWLEEQAAWQSLCEELNADGRLFYRRRTVNLNYKSGNVADFLRRWGRRCRYTVVLDADSLMGGDTLVRMVRLMELEPRVGILQTNPGVVRGCSLFARIQQFANRLYSPLFSAGLAAVQMGDAAFWGHNAILRTSAFMDYCGLRKLPGVGLFRGPILSHDFVEAAWMGRAGYEVWLEPSLSASFEESPPSLGDELSRDRRWAKGNLQHLWVMLTTPGLRFAHRMAFFNGIMGYLASPLWLLFLVFTTAEAAQLALMPIDYFPGDQPGLYPLWPEWRPGLAITLALTTLTMLFAPKVLAWLDALIHRRARQFGGVGRSLLSVILETLVSVMLAPIKMLAHSGYVLGALLNLSLSWAGQNRTEETGWREAMVTQATGMLVGLAWSAFAWYLDPLFFFWSLPVAVPLILAAPTAVGLSRVWAGQWLRRAGLLRTPEETHPPQLLLDTADEQSLLPRLGQLSRFEEAVLLPEVNAMHCSLARSHPGRLRQETLQGLARRCLAEGPDALSRSELSHLCRDSDTLAWLHHAAWRSDPDTWWGRKLSAAVTG
;
A
#
# COMPACT_ATOMS: atom_id res chain seq x y z
N MET A 1 27.03 -15.10 46.67
CA MET A 1 27.77 -13.87 46.30
C MET A 1 27.89 -13.85 44.79
N GLY A 2 26.97 -13.17 44.11
CA GLY A 2 26.97 -13.03 42.65
C GLY A 2 26.94 -11.55 42.31
N GLN A 3 27.96 -11.07 41.62
CA GLN A 3 28.07 -9.68 41.20
C GLN A 3 26.91 -9.33 40.25
N PRO A 4 26.23 -8.19 40.43
CA PRO A 4 25.31 -7.67 39.43
C PRO A 4 26.09 -7.18 38.21
N CYS A 5 25.72 -7.67 37.03
CA CYS A 5 26.18 -7.19 35.74
C CYS A 5 25.94 -5.67 35.64
N GLU A 6 27.01 -4.90 35.46
CA GLU A 6 26.92 -3.46 35.21
C GLU A 6 26.15 -3.18 33.90
N PRO A 7 25.31 -2.13 33.87
CA PRO A 7 24.72 -1.67 32.63
C PRO A 7 25.81 -1.09 31.74
N VAL A 8 26.06 -1.73 30.59
CA VAL A 8 26.89 -1.16 29.52
C VAL A 8 26.26 0.16 29.09
N ALA A 9 26.88 1.26 29.51
CA ALA A 9 26.52 2.60 29.09
C ALA A 9 26.77 2.71 27.58
N THR A 10 25.69 2.67 26.80
CA THR A 10 25.76 2.98 25.37
C THR A 10 26.01 4.48 25.21
N PRO A 11 27.07 4.92 24.51
CA PRO A 11 27.23 6.33 24.19
C PRO A 11 26.04 6.77 23.33
N ALA A 12 25.51 7.95 23.61
CA ALA A 12 24.42 8.54 22.82
C ALA A 12 24.79 8.52 21.33
N PRO A 13 23.95 7.96 20.43
CA PRO A 13 24.30 7.87 19.02
C PRO A 13 24.14 9.25 18.37
N GLY A 14 25.21 10.06 18.44
CA GLY A 14 25.41 11.12 17.48
C GLY A 14 25.51 10.49 16.08
N VAL A 15 24.92 11.15 15.08
CA VAL A 15 25.04 10.73 13.67
C VAL A 15 26.54 10.58 13.33
N PRO A 16 26.99 9.44 12.75
CA PRO A 16 28.40 9.24 12.42
C PRO A 16 28.98 10.42 11.60
N VAL A 17 30.18 10.89 11.97
CA VAL A 17 30.85 12.06 11.35
C VAL A 17 31.05 11.88 9.84
N ARG A 18 30.61 12.85 9.02
CA ARG A 18 30.60 12.85 7.53
C ARG A 18 31.90 12.34 6.89
N GLY A 19 31.83 11.23 6.13
CA GLY A 19 32.91 10.70 5.32
C GLY A 19 32.87 11.19 3.86
N ARG A 20 33.97 10.96 3.10
CA ARG A 20 34.09 11.36 1.68
C ARG A 20 33.04 10.71 0.77
N ALA A 21 32.58 9.49 1.09
CA ALA A 21 31.56 8.78 0.32
C ALA A 21 30.18 9.48 0.36
N ASP A 22 29.82 10.09 1.49
CA ASP A 22 28.54 10.78 1.68
C ASP A 22 28.41 12.06 0.85
N VAL A 23 29.54 12.73 0.64
CA VAL A 23 29.59 13.93 -0.20
C VAL A 23 29.36 13.54 -1.66
N ARG A 24 29.89 12.38 -2.09
CA ARG A 24 29.84 11.95 -3.50
C ARG A 24 28.45 11.55 -3.97
N TRP A 25 27.69 10.74 -3.21
CA TRP A 25 26.38 10.30 -3.68
C TRP A 25 25.39 11.47 -3.80
N ARG A 26 25.43 12.44 -2.88
CA ARG A 26 24.55 13.63 -2.91
C ARG A 26 24.77 14.49 -4.14
N TRP A 27 26.04 14.67 -4.54
CA TRP A 27 26.38 15.36 -5.78
C TRP A 27 25.79 14.64 -7.00
N VAL A 28 25.95 13.32 -7.07
CA VAL A 28 25.38 12.53 -8.18
C VAL A 28 23.85 12.59 -8.17
N ALA A 29 23.21 12.53 -7.00
CA ALA A 29 21.76 12.63 -6.87
C ALA A 29 21.27 13.99 -7.39
N ASN A 30 21.94 15.09 -7.00
CA ASN A 30 21.57 16.43 -7.45
C ASN A 30 21.72 16.59 -8.96
N ILE A 31 22.78 16.05 -9.57
CA ILE A 31 22.95 16.06 -11.04
C ILE A 31 21.81 15.29 -11.71
N ARG A 32 21.49 14.08 -11.23
CA ARG A 32 20.40 13.26 -11.79
C ARG A 32 19.05 13.95 -11.67
N ARG A 33 18.77 14.57 -10.51
CA ARG A 33 17.56 15.36 -10.27
C ARG A 33 17.49 16.58 -11.19
N LEU A 34 18.60 17.28 -11.40
CA LEU A 34 18.68 18.43 -12.31
C LEU A 34 18.40 18.00 -13.76
N VAL A 35 19.03 16.92 -14.22
CA VAL A 35 18.79 16.38 -15.57
C VAL A 35 17.33 15.99 -15.75
N LEU A 36 16.74 15.28 -14.77
CA LEU A 36 15.32 14.93 -14.80
C LEU A 36 14.43 16.19 -14.86
N ALA A 37 14.72 17.20 -14.03
CA ALA A 37 13.97 18.45 -14.00
C ALA A 37 14.08 19.22 -15.33
N LEU A 38 15.26 19.27 -15.95
CA LEU A 38 15.47 19.92 -17.25
C LEU A 38 14.63 19.25 -18.35
N PHE A 39 14.61 17.92 -18.41
CA PHE A 39 13.79 17.20 -19.39
C PHE A 39 12.30 17.40 -19.16
N VAL A 40 11.84 17.30 -17.92
CA VAL A 40 10.43 17.50 -17.55
C VAL A 40 10.00 18.94 -17.88
N LEU A 41 10.70 19.94 -17.35
CA LEU A 41 10.31 21.35 -17.52
C LEU A 41 10.49 21.82 -18.96
N GLY A 42 11.57 21.42 -19.64
CA GLY A 42 11.81 21.78 -21.03
C GLY A 42 10.75 21.21 -21.97
N GLN A 43 10.39 19.93 -21.79
CA GLN A 43 9.35 19.30 -22.60
C GLN A 43 7.97 19.88 -22.30
N THR A 44 7.63 20.12 -21.02
CA THR A 44 6.37 20.78 -20.65
C THR A 44 6.29 22.17 -21.25
N PHE A 45 7.36 22.98 -21.16
CA PHE A 45 7.37 24.31 -21.74
C PHE A 45 7.07 24.28 -23.23
N LEU A 46 7.71 23.37 -23.98
CA LEU A 46 7.44 23.20 -25.41
C LEU A 46 6.00 22.77 -25.67
N ALA A 47 5.48 21.79 -24.94
CA ALA A 47 4.10 21.32 -25.10
C ALA A 47 3.07 22.42 -24.76
N THR A 48 3.32 23.21 -23.72
CA THR A 48 2.49 24.38 -23.36
C THR A 48 2.55 25.48 -24.42
N ALA A 49 3.72 25.73 -25.01
CA ALA A 49 3.81 26.67 -26.14
C ALA A 49 3.04 26.17 -27.37
N LEU A 50 2.96 24.86 -27.59
CA LEU A 50 2.18 24.27 -28.67
C LEU A 50 0.68 24.35 -28.41
N ILE A 51 0.19 24.06 -27.20
CA ILE A 51 -1.25 24.15 -26.91
C ILE A 51 -1.77 25.58 -27.03
N LEU A 52 -0.97 26.58 -26.64
CA LEU A 52 -1.29 28.00 -26.86
C LEU A 52 -1.46 28.35 -28.34
N ARG A 53 -0.81 27.63 -29.26
CA ARG A 53 -0.98 27.83 -30.71
C ARG A 53 -2.12 27.01 -31.32
N VAL A 54 -2.70 26.10 -30.53
CA VAL A 54 -3.86 25.28 -30.93
C VAL A 54 -5.16 25.95 -30.50
N LEU A 55 -5.12 26.69 -29.39
CA LEU A 55 -6.26 27.41 -28.85
C LEU A 55 -6.67 28.58 -29.74
N PRO A 56 -7.98 28.77 -30.01
CA PRO A 56 -8.50 29.81 -30.91
C PRO A 56 -7.97 31.22 -30.65
N TYR A 57 -7.95 31.65 -29.39
CA TYR A 57 -7.55 32.99 -28.96
C TYR A 57 -6.17 33.02 -28.30
N HIS A 58 -5.38 31.95 -28.48
CA HIS A 58 -3.99 31.86 -28.04
C HIS A 58 -3.74 32.15 -26.53
N GLY A 59 -4.70 31.82 -25.67
CA GLY A 59 -4.66 32.10 -24.24
C GLY A 59 -5.29 33.43 -23.83
N GLY A 60 -5.98 34.12 -24.76
CA GLY A 60 -6.58 35.43 -24.53
C GLY A 60 -7.82 35.41 -23.63
N THR A 61 -8.51 34.27 -23.52
CA THR A 61 -9.69 34.11 -22.64
C THR A 61 -9.32 33.50 -21.29
N TRP A 62 -10.12 33.77 -20.27
CA TRP A 62 -9.95 33.16 -18.94
C TRP A 62 -10.05 31.63 -18.97
N ALA A 63 -10.90 31.08 -19.84
CA ALA A 63 -11.08 29.64 -19.98
C ALA A 63 -9.89 28.99 -20.72
N GLU A 64 -9.34 29.61 -21.77
CA GLU A 64 -8.09 29.18 -22.41
C GLU A 64 -6.87 29.26 -21.50
N ALA A 65 -6.77 30.31 -20.67
CA ALA A 65 -5.72 30.44 -19.67
C ALA A 65 -5.83 29.33 -18.59
N GLY A 66 -7.05 29.03 -18.14
CA GLY A 66 -7.34 27.92 -17.25
C GLY A 66 -6.95 26.56 -17.87
N LEU A 67 -7.35 26.32 -19.12
CA LEU A 67 -7.03 25.10 -19.87
C LEU A 67 -5.52 24.92 -20.03
N THR A 68 -4.81 25.97 -20.44
CA THR A 68 -3.35 25.96 -20.63
C THR A 68 -2.62 25.67 -19.32
N THR A 69 -3.08 26.27 -18.21
CA THR A 69 -2.50 26.05 -16.89
C THR A 69 -2.70 24.60 -16.42
N LEU A 70 -3.93 24.09 -16.53
CA LEU A 70 -4.25 22.70 -16.20
C LEU A 70 -3.44 21.73 -17.07
N PHE A 71 -3.37 21.99 -18.37
CA PHE A 71 -2.56 21.22 -19.30
C PHE A 71 -1.09 21.18 -18.88
N ALA A 72 -0.47 22.33 -18.60
CA ALA A 72 0.94 22.41 -18.21
C ALA A 72 1.23 21.58 -16.94
N VAL A 73 0.37 21.67 -15.93
CA VAL A 73 0.50 20.91 -14.68
C VAL A 73 0.33 19.40 -14.91
N LEU A 74 -0.71 18.99 -15.63
CA LEU A 74 -0.99 17.58 -15.92
C LEU A 74 0.09 16.97 -16.83
N TYR A 75 0.55 17.71 -17.84
CA TYR A 75 1.59 17.26 -18.76
C TYR A 75 2.93 17.12 -18.04
N ALA A 76 3.30 18.08 -17.17
CA ALA A 76 4.49 17.95 -16.32
C ALA A 76 4.41 16.72 -15.41
N TRP A 77 3.24 16.44 -14.83
CA TRP A 77 3.04 15.27 -13.99
C TRP A 77 3.27 13.95 -14.76
N VAL A 78 2.70 13.83 -15.96
CA VAL A 78 2.94 12.68 -16.84
C VAL A 78 4.42 12.59 -17.25
N ALA A 79 5.06 13.73 -17.52
CA ALA A 79 6.48 13.79 -17.88
C ALA A 79 7.40 13.27 -16.78
N VAL A 80 7.11 13.56 -15.49
CA VAL A 80 7.87 13.01 -14.36
C VAL A 80 7.85 11.48 -14.38
N GLY A 81 6.68 10.87 -14.56
CA GLY A 81 6.55 9.41 -14.67
C GLY A 81 7.29 8.83 -15.87
N PHE A 82 7.10 9.44 -17.05
CA PHE A 82 7.76 9.03 -18.29
C PHE A 82 9.29 9.06 -18.17
N TRP A 83 9.87 10.19 -17.77
CA TRP A 83 11.33 10.32 -17.68
C TRP A 83 11.93 9.48 -16.55
N THR A 84 11.19 9.24 -15.46
CA THR A 84 11.62 8.30 -14.41
C THR A 84 11.74 6.88 -14.98
N ALA A 85 10.76 6.45 -15.79
CA ALA A 85 10.79 5.15 -16.46
C ALA A 85 11.93 5.06 -17.50
N VAL A 86 12.13 6.08 -18.33
CA VAL A 86 13.23 6.14 -19.31
C VAL A 86 14.59 6.08 -18.60
N PHE A 87 14.74 6.82 -17.51
CA PHE A 87 15.97 6.81 -16.73
C PHE A 87 16.22 5.44 -16.08
N GLY A 88 15.18 4.81 -15.53
CA GLY A 88 15.23 3.44 -15.04
C GLY A 88 15.60 2.43 -16.13
N PHE A 89 15.08 2.59 -17.35
CA PHE A 89 15.43 1.76 -18.50
C PHE A 89 16.93 1.84 -18.78
N ALA A 90 17.44 3.06 -18.92
CA ALA A 90 18.85 3.30 -19.22
C ALA A 90 19.77 2.72 -18.15
N ILE A 91 19.41 2.87 -16.87
CA ILE A 91 20.18 2.30 -15.74
C ILE A 91 20.20 0.78 -15.78
N ARG A 92 19.08 0.15 -16.14
CA ARG A 92 19.02 -1.31 -16.25
C ARG A 92 19.83 -1.83 -17.42
N LEU A 93 19.80 -1.14 -18.58
CA LEU A 93 20.61 -1.50 -19.75
C LEU A 93 22.11 -1.51 -19.47
N ILE A 94 22.61 -0.57 -18.66
CA ILE A 94 24.04 -0.51 -18.28
C ILE A 94 24.40 -1.47 -17.13
N GLY A 95 23.48 -2.37 -16.75
CA GLY A 95 23.71 -3.40 -15.76
C GLY A 95 23.34 -3.03 -14.32
N GLY A 96 22.65 -1.90 -14.09
CA GLY A 96 22.19 -1.43 -12.78
C GLY A 96 22.92 -0.18 -12.26
N ASP A 97 22.41 0.41 -11.18
CA ASP A 97 23.03 1.61 -10.60
C ASP A 97 24.27 1.26 -9.76
N ARG A 98 25.44 1.73 -10.18
CA ARG A 98 26.70 1.59 -9.43
C ARG A 98 26.68 2.26 -8.05
N TRP A 99 25.76 3.20 -7.83
CA TRP A 99 25.62 3.92 -6.55
C TRP A 99 24.59 3.28 -5.61
N SER A 100 23.91 2.20 -6.05
CA SER A 100 22.95 1.48 -5.21
C SER A 100 23.64 0.92 -3.97
N LEU A 101 22.89 0.85 -2.87
CA LEU A 101 23.43 0.45 -1.57
C LEU A 101 24.00 -0.97 -1.64
N ALA A 102 23.28 -1.87 -2.31
CA ALA A 102 23.67 -3.27 -2.46
C ALA A 102 24.96 -3.49 -3.30
N ARG A 103 25.40 -2.50 -4.09
CA ARG A 103 26.57 -2.61 -4.97
C ARG A 103 27.79 -1.82 -4.50
N ARG A 104 27.67 -1.08 -3.40
CA ARG A 104 28.80 -0.33 -2.81
C ARG A 104 29.85 -1.23 -2.18
N HIS A 105 29.42 -2.39 -1.71
CA HIS A 105 30.23 -3.33 -0.97
C HIS A 105 30.45 -4.60 -1.80
N PRO A 106 31.66 -5.17 -1.82
CA PRO A 106 31.90 -6.48 -2.40
C PRO A 106 31.00 -7.54 -1.74
N GLU A 107 30.53 -8.51 -2.54
CA GLU A 107 29.64 -9.56 -2.03
C GLU A 107 30.30 -10.38 -0.91
N ALA A 108 31.61 -10.61 -0.99
CA ALA A 108 32.37 -11.32 0.05
C ALA A 108 32.36 -10.57 1.40
N GLU A 109 32.43 -9.24 1.37
CA GLU A 109 32.38 -8.40 2.59
C GLU A 109 30.96 -8.41 3.18
N LEU A 110 29.93 -8.30 2.33
CA LEU A 110 28.54 -8.42 2.76
C LEU A 110 28.30 -9.74 3.47
N VAL A 111 28.69 -10.87 2.85
CA VAL A 111 28.49 -12.21 3.44
C VAL A 111 29.29 -12.39 4.74
N ALA A 112 30.50 -11.84 4.83
CA ALA A 112 31.33 -11.92 6.03
C ALA A 112 30.83 -11.04 7.20
N THR A 113 29.99 -10.04 6.91
CA THR A 113 29.49 -9.10 7.92
C THR A 113 28.61 -9.83 8.95
N PRO A 114 28.88 -9.66 10.27
CA PRO A 114 28.09 -10.30 11.32
C PRO A 114 26.67 -9.72 11.39
N LEU A 115 25.71 -10.53 11.84
CA LEU A 115 24.34 -10.10 12.02
C LEU A 115 24.11 -9.50 13.41
N ALA A 116 23.25 -8.48 13.48
CA ALA A 116 22.80 -7.90 14.73
C ALA A 116 21.37 -8.36 15.09
N SER A 117 20.99 -8.18 16.36
CA SER A 117 19.64 -8.52 16.84
C SER A 117 18.57 -7.73 16.08
N THR A 118 17.59 -8.45 15.55
CA THR A 118 16.57 -7.91 14.67
C THR A 118 15.17 -8.38 15.07
N ALA A 119 14.28 -7.45 15.34
CA ALA A 119 12.86 -7.75 15.56
C ALA A 119 12.12 -7.74 14.21
N VAL A 120 11.34 -8.77 13.91
CA VAL A 120 10.40 -8.81 12.80
C VAL A 120 9.00 -8.60 13.36
N VAL A 121 8.38 -7.48 13.05
CA VAL A 121 7.08 -7.10 13.61
C VAL A 121 5.98 -7.17 12.55
N MET A 122 4.84 -7.77 12.90
CA MET A 122 3.68 -7.91 12.02
C MET A 122 2.43 -7.35 12.73
N PRO A 123 2.05 -6.10 12.46
CA PRO A 123 0.77 -5.54 12.90
C PRO A 123 -0.40 -6.21 12.19
N ILE A 124 -1.40 -6.61 12.98
CA ILE A 124 -2.63 -7.24 12.49
C ILE A 124 -3.87 -6.53 13.08
N TYR A 125 -4.90 -6.36 12.26
CA TYR A 125 -6.24 -5.90 12.60
C TYR A 125 -7.30 -6.66 11.78
N HIS A 126 -7.87 -7.70 12.38
CA HIS A 126 -8.97 -8.51 11.81
C HIS A 126 -8.65 -9.21 10.49
N GLU A 127 -7.38 -9.48 10.17
CA GLU A 127 -7.04 -10.31 9.02
C GLU A 127 -7.36 -11.78 9.25
N PRO A 128 -7.59 -12.57 8.19
CA PRO A 128 -7.81 -14.01 8.31
C PRO A 128 -6.60 -14.70 8.96
N VAL A 129 -6.73 -15.10 10.22
CA VAL A 129 -5.64 -15.58 11.08
C VAL A 129 -4.84 -16.70 10.42
N GLN A 130 -5.53 -17.72 9.90
CA GLN A 130 -4.91 -18.85 9.21
C GLN A 130 -4.05 -18.42 8.02
N ARG A 131 -4.49 -17.43 7.23
CA ARG A 131 -3.72 -16.95 6.06
C ARG A 131 -2.49 -16.16 6.51
N THR A 132 -2.70 -15.23 7.45
CA THR A 132 -1.65 -14.33 7.94
C THR A 132 -0.53 -15.11 8.63
N LEU A 133 -0.87 -15.99 9.58
CA LEU A 133 0.15 -16.74 10.33
C LEU A 133 0.81 -17.85 9.51
N ARG A 134 0.16 -18.39 8.47
CA ARG A 134 0.84 -19.26 7.48
C ARG A 134 1.91 -18.49 6.70
N GLY A 135 1.65 -17.23 6.38
CA GLY A 135 2.66 -16.33 5.80
C GLY A 135 3.84 -16.16 6.74
N LEU A 136 3.58 -15.85 8.01
CA LEU A 136 4.63 -15.71 9.03
C LEU A 136 5.43 -17.01 9.23
N ARG A 137 4.76 -18.16 9.28
CA ARG A 137 5.39 -19.49 9.34
C ARG A 137 6.37 -19.72 8.19
N ALA A 138 5.96 -19.37 6.97
CA ALA A 138 6.82 -19.52 5.80
C ALA A 138 8.05 -18.61 5.86
N ILE A 139 7.90 -17.36 6.32
CA ILE A 139 9.02 -16.44 6.54
C ILE A 139 9.99 -17.01 7.58
N TYR A 140 9.46 -17.55 8.69
CA TYR A 140 10.26 -18.16 9.75
C TYR A 140 11.08 -19.35 9.22
N ARG A 141 10.43 -20.30 8.52
CA ARG A 141 11.12 -21.47 7.94
C ARG A 141 12.12 -21.09 6.87
N ASP A 142 11.82 -20.09 6.05
CA ASP A 142 12.77 -19.61 5.04
C ASP A 142 14.00 -18.98 5.69
N LEU A 143 13.83 -18.24 6.79
CA LEU A 143 14.93 -17.73 7.58
C LEU A 143 15.70 -18.82 8.33
N GLU A 144 15.01 -19.83 8.86
CA GLU A 144 15.62 -20.99 9.51
C GLU A 144 16.59 -21.72 8.55
N ARG A 145 16.20 -21.91 7.29
CA ARG A 145 17.04 -22.51 6.24
C ARG A 145 18.34 -21.74 5.98
N THR A 146 18.40 -20.44 6.28
CA THR A 146 19.63 -19.65 6.16
C THR A 146 20.65 -19.93 7.27
N GLY A 147 20.26 -20.59 8.37
CA GLY A 147 21.12 -20.85 9.52
C GLY A 147 21.38 -19.64 10.42
N HIS A 148 20.60 -18.56 10.26
CA HIS A 148 20.79 -17.29 10.96
C HIS A 148 19.62 -16.88 11.87
N LEU A 149 18.67 -17.79 12.09
CA LEU A 149 17.45 -17.57 12.88
C LEU A 149 17.73 -17.04 14.29
N GLN A 150 18.87 -17.38 14.90
CA GLN A 150 19.25 -16.96 16.24
C GLN A 150 19.32 -15.44 16.44
N HIS A 151 19.50 -14.66 15.37
CA HIS A 151 19.57 -13.20 15.41
C HIS A 151 18.20 -12.51 15.31
N PHE A 152 17.12 -13.27 15.11
CA PHE A 152 15.80 -12.73 14.85
C PHE A 152 14.77 -13.12 15.93
N GLU A 153 13.94 -12.15 16.30
CA GLU A 153 12.77 -12.31 17.16
C GLU A 153 11.53 -11.85 16.38
N PHE A 154 10.42 -12.58 16.45
CA PHE A 154 9.18 -12.30 15.73
C PHE A 154 8.09 -11.82 16.68
N TYR A 155 7.35 -10.78 16.29
CA TYR A 155 6.30 -10.19 17.12
C TYR A 155 5.01 -9.97 16.32
N ILE A 156 3.95 -10.66 16.71
CA ILE A 156 2.59 -10.44 16.22
C ILE A 156 1.94 -9.35 17.07
N LEU A 157 1.59 -8.23 16.42
CA LEU A 157 1.10 -7.03 17.09
C LEU A 157 -0.40 -6.84 16.77
N SER A 158 -1.29 -7.35 17.60
CA SER A 158 -2.74 -7.34 17.33
C SER A 158 -3.48 -6.11 17.86
N ASP A 159 -4.32 -5.54 16.99
CA ASP A 159 -5.35 -4.55 17.29
C ASP A 159 -6.77 -5.14 17.15
N SER A 160 -6.92 -6.44 16.92
CA SER A 160 -8.21 -7.08 16.68
C SER A 160 -9.17 -6.92 17.86
N ARG A 161 -10.43 -6.57 17.54
CA ARG A 161 -11.47 -6.25 18.53
C ARG A 161 -12.45 -7.39 18.78
N ASP A 162 -12.71 -8.21 17.77
CA ASP A 162 -13.70 -9.28 17.83
C ASP A 162 -13.13 -10.47 18.61
N PRO A 163 -13.77 -10.90 19.74
CA PRO A 163 -13.37 -12.09 20.49
C PRO A 163 -13.07 -13.31 19.64
N GLU A 164 -13.86 -13.60 18.61
CA GLU A 164 -13.63 -14.78 17.77
C GLU A 164 -12.28 -14.72 17.07
N VAL A 165 -11.90 -13.52 16.61
CA VAL A 165 -10.69 -13.34 15.81
C VAL A 165 -9.44 -13.33 16.68
N TRP A 166 -9.42 -12.54 17.76
CA TRP A 166 -8.19 -12.47 18.56
C TRP A 166 -7.99 -13.68 19.48
N LEU A 167 -9.03 -14.44 19.82
CA LEU A 167 -8.85 -15.76 20.45
C LEU A 167 -8.21 -16.74 19.46
N GLU A 168 -8.66 -16.75 18.19
CA GLU A 168 -8.00 -17.55 17.14
C GLU A 168 -6.54 -17.13 16.95
N GLU A 169 -6.23 -15.84 16.97
CA GLU A 169 -4.84 -15.36 16.88
C GLU A 169 -3.96 -15.92 18.00
N GLN A 170 -4.46 -15.94 19.25
CA GLN A 170 -3.72 -16.45 20.40
C GLN A 170 -3.49 -17.95 20.31
N ALA A 171 -4.54 -18.73 20.00
CA ALA A 171 -4.41 -20.17 19.81
C ALA A 171 -3.48 -20.51 18.64
N ALA A 172 -3.55 -19.77 17.53
CA ALA A 172 -2.76 -20.05 16.33
C ALA A 172 -1.29 -19.66 16.55
N TRP A 173 -1.05 -18.60 17.32
CA TRP A 173 0.28 -18.26 17.79
C TRP A 173 0.89 -19.35 18.66
N GLN A 174 0.14 -19.88 19.64
CA GLN A 174 0.65 -20.96 20.50
C GLN A 174 0.99 -22.21 19.68
N SER A 175 0.07 -22.66 18.82
CA SER A 175 0.31 -23.81 17.95
C SER A 175 1.54 -23.60 17.06
N LEU A 176 1.74 -22.38 16.56
CA LEU A 176 2.91 -22.04 15.76
C LEU A 176 4.21 -22.05 16.59
N CYS A 177 4.17 -21.62 17.86
CA CYS A 177 5.31 -21.73 18.77
C CYS A 177 5.73 -23.18 18.99
N GLU A 178 4.76 -24.08 19.19
CA GLU A 178 4.99 -25.51 19.37
C GLU A 178 5.52 -26.16 18.08
N GLU A 179 4.88 -25.89 16.92
CA GLU A 179 5.28 -26.44 15.61
C GLU A 179 6.72 -26.05 15.24
N LEU A 180 7.10 -24.80 15.50
CA LEU A 180 8.39 -24.24 15.10
C LEU A 180 9.45 -24.28 16.21
N ASN A 181 9.12 -24.82 17.40
CA ASN A 181 9.95 -24.74 18.59
C ASN A 181 10.46 -23.29 18.82
N ALA A 182 9.55 -22.32 18.70
CA ALA A 182 9.86 -20.90 18.66
C ALA A 182 9.72 -20.20 20.03
N ASP A 183 9.79 -20.98 21.12
CA ASP A 183 9.73 -20.46 22.48
C ASP A 183 10.83 -19.41 22.72
N GLY A 184 10.43 -18.25 23.24
CA GLY A 184 11.32 -17.11 23.44
C GLY A 184 11.75 -16.39 22.16
N ARG A 185 11.20 -16.75 20.98
CA ARG A 185 11.46 -16.07 19.70
C ARG A 185 10.20 -15.53 19.05
N LEU A 186 9.06 -16.21 19.16
CA LEU A 186 7.80 -15.78 18.59
C LEU A 186 6.86 -15.26 19.69
N PHE A 187 6.53 -13.98 19.63
CA PHE A 187 5.74 -13.29 20.65
C PHE A 187 4.41 -12.79 20.08
N TYR A 188 3.34 -12.92 20.86
CA TYR A 188 2.05 -12.32 20.56
C TYR A 188 1.71 -11.22 21.58
N ARG A 189 1.20 -10.09 21.08
CA ARG A 189 0.66 -9.03 21.93
C ARG A 189 -0.54 -8.38 21.29
N ARG A 190 -1.64 -8.34 22.07
CA ARG A 190 -2.85 -7.58 21.74
C ARG A 190 -2.95 -6.30 22.56
N ARG A 191 -3.34 -5.19 21.93
CA ARG A 191 -3.68 -3.95 22.65
C ARG A 191 -5.12 -3.96 23.15
N THR A 192 -5.34 -3.48 24.37
CA THR A 192 -6.70 -3.27 24.91
C THR A 192 -7.31 -1.94 24.45
N VAL A 193 -6.46 -0.93 24.23
CA VAL A 193 -6.84 0.39 23.76
C VAL A 193 -6.04 0.71 22.50
N ASN A 194 -6.73 0.75 21.36
CA ASN A 194 -6.10 0.96 20.07
C ASN A 194 -6.03 2.47 19.77
N LEU A 195 -4.87 3.06 20.04
CA LEU A 195 -4.59 4.45 19.67
C LEU A 195 -3.74 4.49 18.40
N ASN A 196 -4.04 5.44 17.51
CA ASN A 196 -3.28 5.74 16.28
C ASN A 196 -3.04 4.55 15.34
N TYR A 197 -3.97 3.59 15.26
CA TYR A 197 -3.94 2.49 14.27
C TYR A 197 -2.59 1.74 14.24
N LYS A 198 -2.09 1.36 13.04
CA LYS A 198 -0.83 0.65 12.79
C LYS A 198 0.38 1.36 13.41
N SER A 199 0.55 2.66 13.18
CA SER A 199 1.71 3.41 13.72
C SER A 199 1.72 3.43 15.25
N GLY A 200 0.56 3.57 15.89
CA GLY A 200 0.47 3.45 17.34
C GLY A 200 0.77 2.04 17.85
N ASN A 201 0.45 1.00 17.08
CA ASN A 201 0.69 -0.39 17.44
C ASN A 201 2.20 -0.72 17.44
N VAL A 202 2.89 -0.28 16.39
CA VAL A 202 4.36 -0.34 16.28
C VAL A 202 5.03 0.53 17.34
N ALA A 203 4.54 1.75 17.57
CA ALA A 203 5.09 2.63 18.60
C ALA A 203 4.98 2.05 20.02
N ASP A 204 3.88 1.36 20.36
CA ASP A 204 3.75 0.67 21.65
C ASP A 204 4.75 -0.49 21.77
N PHE A 205 4.99 -1.25 20.70
CA PHE A 205 6.05 -2.27 20.66
C PHE A 205 7.43 -1.64 20.89
N LEU A 206 7.77 -0.59 20.14
CA LEU A 206 9.07 0.08 20.23
C LEU A 206 9.35 0.62 21.64
N ARG A 207 8.33 1.17 22.31
CA ARG A 207 8.45 1.67 23.69
C ARG A 207 8.73 0.58 24.71
N ARG A 208 8.19 -0.62 24.52
CA ARG A 208 8.30 -1.74 25.46
C ARG A 208 9.54 -2.60 25.20
N TRP A 209 9.81 -2.90 23.93
CA TRP A 209 10.79 -3.91 23.52
C TRP A 209 11.78 -3.43 22.47
N GLY A 210 11.57 -2.27 21.84
CA GLY A 210 12.42 -1.80 20.74
C GLY A 210 13.90 -1.72 21.10
N ARG A 211 14.24 -1.40 22.35
CA ARG A 211 15.65 -1.34 22.82
C ARG A 211 16.38 -2.69 22.84
N ARG A 212 15.68 -3.82 22.73
CA ARG A 212 16.27 -5.17 22.70
C ARG A 212 16.93 -5.49 21.36
N CYS A 213 16.43 -4.91 20.28
CA CYS A 213 16.88 -5.20 18.93
C CYS A 213 17.50 -3.98 18.28
N ARG A 214 18.69 -4.16 17.69
CA ARG A 214 19.37 -3.09 16.94
C ARG A 214 18.56 -2.65 15.72
N TYR A 215 17.90 -3.61 15.09
CA TYR A 215 17.04 -3.38 13.93
C TYR A 215 15.62 -3.87 14.14
N THR A 216 14.68 -3.24 13.44
CA THR A 216 13.28 -3.66 13.39
C THR A 216 12.84 -3.74 11.93
N VAL A 217 12.42 -4.93 11.48
CA VAL A 217 11.76 -5.14 10.19
C VAL A 217 10.25 -5.04 10.40
N VAL A 218 9.58 -4.17 9.64
CA VAL A 218 8.12 -4.02 9.69
C VAL A 218 7.50 -4.76 8.52
N LEU A 219 6.56 -5.66 8.80
CA LEU A 219 5.74 -6.38 7.82
C LEU A 219 4.29 -5.90 7.90
N ASP A 220 3.56 -5.98 6.80
CA ASP A 220 2.09 -6.01 6.84
C ASP A 220 1.59 -7.47 6.90
N ALA A 221 0.32 -7.65 7.24
CA ALA A 221 -0.30 -8.98 7.40
C ALA A 221 -0.30 -9.83 6.11
N ASP A 222 -0.20 -9.19 4.95
CA ASP A 222 -0.11 -9.81 3.62
C ASP A 222 1.32 -9.79 3.04
N SER A 223 2.30 -9.35 3.83
CA SER A 223 3.70 -9.29 3.42
C SER A 223 4.39 -10.65 3.52
N LEU A 224 5.24 -10.96 2.55
CA LEU A 224 6.15 -12.11 2.58
C LEU A 224 7.57 -11.65 2.25
N MET A 225 8.55 -12.07 3.05
CA MET A 225 9.97 -11.76 2.82
C MET A 225 10.82 -13.01 2.95
N GLY A 226 11.75 -13.21 2.02
CA GLY A 226 12.70 -14.31 2.06
C GLY A 226 13.75 -14.13 3.15
N GLY A 227 14.18 -15.24 3.74
CA GLY A 227 15.21 -15.30 4.77
C GLY A 227 16.51 -14.64 4.32
N ASP A 228 16.98 -14.98 3.11
CA ASP A 228 18.19 -14.38 2.52
C ASP A 228 18.09 -12.86 2.40
N THR A 229 16.91 -12.35 2.05
CA THR A 229 16.65 -10.90 1.95
C THR A 229 16.71 -10.24 3.32
N LEU A 230 16.12 -10.85 4.36
CA LEU A 230 16.20 -10.35 5.74
C LEU A 230 17.66 -10.30 6.22
N VAL A 231 18.42 -11.37 6.03
CA VAL A 231 19.85 -11.45 6.37
C VAL A 231 20.65 -10.38 5.61
N ARG A 232 20.42 -10.24 4.31
CA ARG A 232 21.11 -9.25 3.46
C ARG A 232 20.79 -7.81 3.90
N MET A 233 19.55 -7.53 4.27
CA MET A 233 19.14 -6.22 4.79
C MET A 233 19.87 -5.87 6.08
N VAL A 234 20.00 -6.82 7.02
CA VAL A 234 20.75 -6.61 8.27
C VAL A 234 22.23 -6.33 7.99
N ARG A 235 22.87 -7.12 7.11
CA ARG A 235 24.29 -6.92 6.72
C ARG A 235 24.52 -5.56 6.08
N LEU A 236 23.64 -5.13 5.19
CA LEU A 236 23.70 -3.79 4.59
C LEU A 236 23.58 -2.70 5.66
N MET A 237 22.67 -2.86 6.63
CA MET A 237 22.51 -1.89 7.73
C MET A 237 23.72 -1.83 8.68
N GLU A 238 24.45 -2.94 8.85
CA GLU A 238 25.71 -2.96 9.61
C GLU A 238 26.84 -2.23 8.88
N LEU A 239 27.01 -2.47 7.58
CA LEU A 239 28.03 -1.80 6.76
C LEU A 239 27.72 -0.31 6.54
N GLU A 240 26.45 0.07 6.59
CA GLU A 240 25.99 1.43 6.31
C GLU A 240 25.35 2.07 7.56
N PRO A 241 26.17 2.49 8.55
CA PRO A 241 25.70 2.97 9.86
C PRO A 241 24.82 4.24 9.78
N ARG A 242 24.79 4.92 8.63
CA ARG A 242 23.97 6.11 8.37
C ARG A 242 22.62 5.82 7.81
N VAL A 243 22.39 4.61 7.33
CA VAL A 243 21.08 4.22 6.85
C VAL A 243 20.20 4.03 8.06
N GLY A 244 19.14 4.84 8.12
CA GLY A 244 18.12 4.77 9.16
C GLY A 244 16.95 3.88 8.74
N ILE A 245 16.64 3.87 7.44
CA ILE A 245 15.57 3.05 6.84
C ILE A 245 16.08 2.49 5.50
N LEU A 246 15.92 1.19 5.31
CA LEU A 246 16.16 0.50 4.04
C LEU A 246 14.88 -0.22 3.61
N GLN A 247 14.30 0.25 2.50
CA GLN A 247 13.04 -0.17 1.90
C GLN A 247 13.31 -1.11 0.71
N THR A 248 12.66 -2.28 0.67
CA THR A 248 12.65 -3.13 -0.53
C THR A 248 11.63 -2.61 -1.55
N ASN A 249 11.55 -3.26 -2.71
CA ASN A 249 10.48 -3.04 -3.68
C ASN A 249 9.54 -4.27 -3.73
N PRO A 250 8.45 -4.30 -2.94
CA PRO A 250 7.56 -5.45 -2.87
C PRO A 250 6.94 -5.79 -4.24
N GLY A 251 7.03 -7.06 -4.62
CA GLY A 251 6.33 -7.61 -5.77
C GLY A 251 4.92 -8.06 -5.40
N VAL A 252 3.93 -7.73 -6.21
CA VAL A 252 2.58 -8.25 -6.02
C VAL A 252 2.55 -9.73 -6.39
N VAL A 253 1.89 -10.55 -5.57
CA VAL A 253 1.67 -11.99 -5.81
C VAL A 253 0.24 -12.42 -5.47
N ARG A 254 -0.10 -13.67 -5.80
CA ARG A 254 -1.38 -14.35 -5.47
C ARG A 254 -2.65 -13.65 -5.97
N GLY A 255 -2.58 -12.96 -7.10
CA GLY A 255 -3.74 -12.44 -7.82
C GLY A 255 -4.59 -13.59 -8.38
N CYS A 256 -5.80 -13.74 -7.85
CA CYS A 256 -6.78 -14.75 -8.28
C CYS A 256 -7.80 -14.19 -9.28
N SER A 257 -8.44 -13.05 -8.96
CA SER A 257 -9.39 -12.36 -9.84
C SER A 257 -8.71 -11.80 -11.09
N LEU A 258 -9.48 -11.57 -12.16
CA LEU A 258 -8.97 -10.91 -13.36
C LEU A 258 -8.30 -9.57 -13.02
N PHE A 259 -8.93 -8.77 -12.16
CA PHE A 259 -8.40 -7.52 -11.64
C PHE A 259 -7.03 -7.69 -10.98
N ALA A 260 -6.94 -8.55 -9.96
CA ALA A 260 -5.71 -8.74 -9.21
C ALA A 260 -4.59 -9.33 -10.07
N ARG A 261 -4.91 -10.19 -11.04
CA ARG A 261 -3.93 -10.72 -12.00
C ARG A 261 -3.34 -9.65 -12.92
N ILE A 262 -4.18 -8.74 -13.41
CA ILE A 262 -3.72 -7.62 -14.24
C ILE A 262 -2.79 -6.72 -13.42
N GLN A 263 -3.16 -6.39 -12.18
CA GLN A 263 -2.32 -5.62 -11.28
C GLN A 263 -1.01 -6.34 -10.94
N GLN A 264 -1.07 -7.65 -10.69
CA GLN A 264 0.12 -8.48 -10.48
C GLN A 264 1.06 -8.45 -11.69
N PHE A 265 0.53 -8.68 -12.89
CA PHE A 265 1.31 -8.64 -14.13
C PHE A 265 1.93 -7.26 -14.36
N ALA A 266 1.15 -6.19 -14.22
CA ALA A 266 1.61 -4.82 -14.36
C ALA A 266 2.72 -4.48 -13.35
N ASN A 267 2.54 -4.83 -12.07
CA ASN A 267 3.58 -4.64 -11.06
C ASN A 267 4.85 -5.40 -11.42
N ARG A 268 4.77 -6.69 -11.76
CA ARG A 268 5.95 -7.52 -12.01
C ARG A 268 6.69 -7.15 -13.30
N LEU A 269 5.99 -6.66 -14.32
CA LEU A 269 6.59 -6.23 -15.58
C LEU A 269 7.11 -4.79 -15.53
N TYR A 270 6.33 -3.85 -15.02
CA TYR A 270 6.61 -2.41 -15.09
C TYR A 270 7.38 -1.87 -13.88
N SER A 271 7.11 -2.37 -12.66
CA SER A 271 7.74 -1.85 -11.43
C SER A 271 9.27 -1.83 -11.48
N PRO A 272 10.00 -2.86 -12.00
CA PRO A 272 11.46 -2.83 -12.05
C PRO A 272 12.04 -1.61 -12.77
N LEU A 273 11.31 -1.08 -13.76
CA LEU A 273 11.69 0.10 -14.52
C LEU A 273 11.57 1.36 -13.65
N PHE A 274 10.38 1.56 -13.09
CA PHE A 274 10.07 2.72 -12.25
C PHE A 274 10.90 2.72 -10.96
N SER A 275 11.06 1.58 -10.29
CA SER A 275 11.82 1.49 -9.04
C SER A 275 13.32 1.71 -9.25
N ALA A 276 13.91 1.23 -10.36
CA ALA A 276 15.29 1.54 -10.71
C ALA A 276 15.50 3.04 -10.97
N GLY A 277 14.58 3.68 -11.72
CA GLY A 277 14.64 5.11 -11.99
C GLY A 277 14.46 5.94 -10.71
N LEU A 278 13.47 5.59 -9.89
CA LEU A 278 13.18 6.27 -8.64
C LEU A 278 14.34 6.14 -7.64
N ALA A 279 14.84 4.93 -7.41
CA ALA A 279 15.98 4.67 -6.52
C ALA A 279 17.22 5.46 -6.96
N ALA A 280 17.48 5.54 -8.27
CA ALA A 280 18.63 6.26 -8.80
C ALA A 280 18.55 7.78 -8.66
N VAL A 281 17.34 8.35 -8.66
CA VAL A 281 17.11 9.80 -8.48
C VAL A 281 17.02 10.17 -7.00
N GLN A 282 16.37 9.34 -6.19
CA GLN A 282 16.16 9.58 -4.76
C GLN A 282 17.42 9.27 -3.94
N MET A 283 18.11 8.16 -4.21
CA MET A 283 19.25 7.69 -3.42
C MET A 283 18.94 7.70 -1.91
N GLY A 284 19.81 8.27 -1.07
CA GLY A 284 19.63 8.34 0.39
C GLY A 284 18.54 9.29 0.89
N ASP A 285 17.69 9.81 0.00
CA ASP A 285 16.48 10.58 0.31
C ASP A 285 15.20 9.87 -0.20
N ALA A 286 15.19 8.53 -0.19
CA ALA A 286 14.05 7.75 -0.65
C ALA A 286 12.82 7.85 0.29
N ALA A 287 11.67 7.42 -0.22
CA ALA A 287 10.47 7.26 0.58
C ALA A 287 10.47 5.93 1.37
N PHE A 288 9.65 5.87 2.42
CA PHE A 288 9.32 4.67 3.18
C PHE A 288 7.83 4.36 2.97
N TRP A 289 7.48 3.10 2.73
CA TRP A 289 6.11 2.66 2.43
C TRP A 289 5.44 1.89 3.58
N GLY A 290 6.06 1.89 4.76
CA GLY A 290 5.43 1.36 5.98
C GLY A 290 5.61 -0.13 6.23
N HIS A 291 6.10 -0.90 5.27
CA HIS A 291 6.36 -2.34 5.40
C HIS A 291 7.45 -2.82 4.43
N ASN A 292 7.88 -4.06 4.60
CA ASN A 292 8.98 -4.70 3.89
C ASN A 292 10.26 -3.85 3.94
N ALA A 293 10.50 -3.25 5.10
CA ALA A 293 11.63 -2.36 5.34
C ALA A 293 12.28 -2.68 6.67
N ILE A 294 13.59 -2.47 6.75
CA ILE A 294 14.37 -2.55 7.98
C ILE A 294 14.66 -1.14 8.50
N LEU A 295 14.44 -0.96 9.81
CA LEU A 295 14.59 0.29 10.53
C LEU A 295 15.76 0.17 11.51
N ARG A 296 16.59 1.21 11.62
CA ARG A 296 17.53 1.36 12.74
C ARG A 296 16.75 1.77 13.98
N THR A 297 16.55 0.83 14.90
CA THR A 297 15.54 0.95 15.97
C THR A 297 15.77 2.19 16.85
N SER A 298 17.02 2.42 17.29
CA SER A 298 17.36 3.57 18.15
C SER A 298 17.06 4.91 17.48
N ALA A 299 17.60 5.11 16.27
CA ALA A 299 17.37 6.32 15.50
C ALA A 299 15.87 6.55 15.22
N PHE A 300 15.13 5.48 14.91
CA PHE A 300 13.69 5.59 14.66
C PHE A 300 12.95 6.01 15.94
N MET A 301 13.29 5.43 17.10
CA MET A 301 12.69 5.80 18.39
C MET A 301 13.00 7.26 18.78
N ASP A 302 14.20 7.74 18.49
CA ASP A 302 14.63 9.09 18.86
C ASP A 302 14.00 10.18 17.98
N TYR A 303 13.81 9.92 16.68
CA TYR A 303 13.48 10.96 15.70
C TYR A 303 12.11 10.83 15.02
N CYS A 304 11.52 9.63 14.96
CA CYS A 304 10.29 9.37 14.19
C CYS A 304 8.99 9.40 15.03
N GLY A 305 9.01 10.09 16.17
CA GLY A 305 7.82 10.25 17.01
C GLY A 305 6.72 11.07 16.35
N LEU A 306 5.62 10.42 15.95
CA LEU A 306 4.47 11.05 15.28
C LEU A 306 3.59 11.86 16.23
N ARG A 307 3.58 13.18 16.07
CA ARG A 307 2.60 14.07 16.72
C ARG A 307 1.32 14.14 15.89
N LYS A 308 0.17 14.30 16.57
CA LYS A 308 -1.10 14.59 15.89
C LYS A 308 -1.02 15.96 15.22
N LEU A 309 -1.65 16.09 14.05
CA LEU A 309 -1.74 17.37 13.34
C LEU A 309 -2.64 18.35 14.13
N PRO A 310 -2.18 19.60 14.34
CA PRO A 310 -2.88 20.59 15.17
C PRO A 310 -3.89 21.46 14.39
N GLY A 311 -4.01 21.28 13.06
CA GLY A 311 -4.82 22.11 12.19
C GLY A 311 -6.33 21.83 12.28
N VAL A 312 -7.06 22.30 11.27
CA VAL A 312 -8.52 22.16 11.15
C VAL A 312 -8.89 21.17 10.04
N GLY A 313 -10.08 20.57 10.15
CA GLY A 313 -10.62 19.63 9.14
C GLY A 313 -9.66 18.47 8.84
N LEU A 314 -9.27 18.35 7.57
CA LEU A 314 -8.31 17.35 7.08
C LEU A 314 -6.98 17.33 7.87
N PHE A 315 -6.51 18.51 8.29
CA PHE A 315 -5.22 18.70 8.95
C PHE A 315 -5.29 18.55 10.47
N ARG A 316 -6.28 17.80 10.99
CA ARG A 316 -6.44 17.51 12.42
C ARG A 316 -6.35 16.02 12.71
N GLY A 317 -5.69 15.65 13.80
CA GLY A 317 -5.68 14.29 14.32
C GLY A 317 -4.48 13.45 13.88
N PRO A 318 -4.55 12.11 13.95
CA PRO A 318 -3.42 11.25 13.58
C PRO A 318 -3.11 11.35 12.09
N ILE A 319 -1.82 11.25 11.76
CA ILE A 319 -1.33 11.16 10.38
C ILE A 319 -1.65 9.75 9.87
N LEU A 320 -2.44 9.64 8.80
CA LEU A 320 -2.84 8.34 8.25
C LEU A 320 -1.70 7.68 7.47
N SER A 321 -1.07 8.41 6.55
CA SER A 321 0.11 7.97 5.77
C SER A 321 1.38 8.36 6.52
N HIS A 322 1.66 7.67 7.64
CA HIS A 322 2.73 8.04 8.56
C HIS A 322 4.15 7.78 8.03
N ASP A 323 4.29 6.75 7.22
CA ASP A 323 5.48 6.18 6.61
C ASP A 323 6.33 7.21 5.85
N PHE A 324 5.72 7.97 4.93
CA PHE A 324 6.43 9.03 4.19
C PHE A 324 7.00 10.09 5.14
N VAL A 325 6.28 10.35 6.22
CA VAL A 325 6.67 11.37 7.17
C VAL A 325 7.79 10.88 8.09
N GLU A 326 7.75 9.61 8.50
CA GLU A 326 8.84 8.94 9.23
C GLU A 326 10.14 8.93 8.41
N ALA A 327 10.09 8.67 7.10
CA ALA A 327 11.25 8.84 6.22
C ALA A 327 11.77 10.28 6.23
N ALA A 328 10.88 11.27 6.13
CA ALA A 328 11.27 12.67 6.14
C ALA A 328 11.88 13.11 7.48
N TRP A 329 11.39 12.61 8.62
CA TRP A 329 11.98 12.84 9.95
C TRP A 329 13.35 12.18 10.09
N MET A 330 13.51 10.95 9.62
CA MET A 330 14.80 10.26 9.59
C MET A 330 15.82 11.05 8.75
N GLY A 331 15.42 11.50 7.57
CA GLY A 331 16.21 12.40 6.74
C GLY A 331 16.54 13.73 7.41
N ARG A 332 15.56 14.35 8.08
CA ARG A 332 15.77 15.59 8.84
C ARG A 332 16.79 15.41 9.97
N ALA A 333 16.80 14.24 10.62
CA ALA A 333 17.74 13.89 11.67
C ALA A 333 19.17 13.60 11.14
N GLY A 334 19.37 13.57 9.82
CA GLY A 334 20.69 13.39 9.21
C GLY A 334 20.98 11.97 8.72
N TYR A 335 20.09 11.01 9.00
CA TYR A 335 20.17 9.65 8.48
C TYR A 335 19.77 9.59 6.99
N GLU A 336 20.09 8.47 6.35
CA GLU A 336 19.74 8.17 4.97
C GLU A 336 18.57 7.19 4.92
N VAL A 337 17.71 7.37 3.91
CA VAL A 337 16.61 6.46 3.60
C VAL A 337 16.84 5.93 2.20
N TRP A 338 16.94 4.61 2.05
CA TRP A 338 17.27 3.98 0.78
C TRP A 338 16.15 3.06 0.31
N LEU A 339 15.83 3.14 -0.99
CA LEU A 339 15.06 2.14 -1.72
C LEU A 339 16.06 1.27 -2.50
N GLU A 340 16.07 -0.03 -2.27
CA GLU A 340 16.97 -0.96 -2.97
C GLU A 340 16.17 -1.98 -3.80
N PRO A 341 15.95 -1.72 -5.10
CA PRO A 341 15.20 -2.60 -5.98
C PRO A 341 15.85 -3.98 -6.20
N SER A 342 17.14 -4.15 -5.89
CA SER A 342 17.82 -5.44 -6.03
C SER A 342 17.47 -6.43 -4.92
N LEU A 343 16.86 -5.97 -3.82
CA LEU A 343 16.39 -6.85 -2.75
C LEU A 343 15.15 -7.61 -3.22
N SER A 344 15.37 -8.79 -3.79
CA SER A 344 14.34 -9.71 -4.29
C SER A 344 13.63 -10.46 -3.16
N ALA A 345 12.70 -11.36 -3.49
CA ALA A 345 11.96 -12.17 -2.52
C ALA A 345 11.27 -11.31 -1.43
N SER A 346 10.66 -10.21 -1.85
CA SER A 346 9.85 -9.35 -1.00
C SER A 346 8.52 -9.15 -1.73
N PHE A 347 7.43 -9.54 -1.09
CA PHE A 347 6.12 -9.64 -1.73
C PHE A 347 5.00 -9.06 -0.87
N GLU A 348 3.91 -8.72 -1.55
CA GLU A 348 2.63 -8.27 -1.00
C GLU A 348 1.47 -8.78 -1.87
N GLU A 349 0.23 -8.61 -1.40
CA GLU A 349 -0.96 -9.00 -2.16
C GLU A 349 -1.69 -7.76 -2.70
N SER A 350 -2.31 -7.91 -3.89
CA SER A 350 -3.17 -6.86 -4.45
C SER A 350 -4.59 -6.97 -3.90
N PRO A 351 -5.33 -5.85 -3.76
CA PRO A 351 -6.78 -5.88 -3.61
C PRO A 351 -7.44 -6.79 -4.67
N PRO A 352 -8.44 -7.62 -4.29
CA PRO A 352 -9.04 -8.59 -5.21
C PRO A 352 -10.04 -7.97 -6.18
N SER A 353 -10.61 -6.80 -5.88
CA SER A 353 -11.57 -6.12 -6.77
C SER A 353 -11.24 -4.63 -6.94
N LEU A 354 -11.87 -4.01 -7.94
CA LEU A 354 -11.82 -2.56 -8.13
C LEU A 354 -12.39 -1.81 -6.91
N GLY A 355 -13.46 -2.33 -6.30
CA GLY A 355 -14.07 -1.72 -5.10
C GLY A 355 -13.12 -1.71 -3.91
N ASP A 356 -12.34 -2.79 -3.72
CA ASP A 356 -11.34 -2.87 -2.65
C ASP A 356 -10.17 -1.93 -2.87
N GLU A 357 -9.69 -1.82 -4.12
CA GLU A 357 -8.65 -0.86 -4.49
C GLU A 357 -9.12 0.57 -4.23
N LEU A 358 -10.30 0.95 -4.72
CA LEU A 358 -10.88 2.28 -4.53
C LEU A 358 -11.10 2.60 -3.04
N SER A 359 -11.49 1.61 -2.23
CA SER A 359 -11.63 1.77 -0.78
C SER A 359 -10.28 1.98 -0.08
N ARG A 360 -9.21 1.32 -0.54
CA ARG A 360 -7.83 1.57 -0.08
C ARG A 360 -7.38 2.97 -0.50
N ASP A 361 -7.55 3.32 -1.76
CA ASP A 361 -7.17 4.61 -2.33
C ASP A 361 -7.88 5.78 -1.66
N ARG A 362 -9.13 5.63 -1.24
CA ARG A 362 -9.83 6.65 -0.43
C ARG A 362 -9.08 7.01 0.85
N ARG A 363 -8.49 6.02 1.54
CA ARG A 363 -7.70 6.26 2.77
C ARG A 363 -6.37 6.92 2.44
N TRP A 364 -5.71 6.43 1.40
CA TRP A 364 -4.43 6.96 0.93
C TRP A 364 -4.56 8.39 0.40
N ALA A 365 -5.64 8.73 -0.31
CA ALA A 365 -5.93 10.08 -0.76
C ALA A 365 -6.02 11.06 0.42
N LYS A 366 -6.80 10.70 1.46
CA LYS A 366 -6.90 11.51 2.68
C LYS A 366 -5.52 11.68 3.35
N GLY A 367 -4.77 10.58 3.51
CA GLY A 367 -3.45 10.60 4.14
C GLY A 367 -2.40 11.41 3.37
N ASN A 368 -2.37 11.30 2.04
CA ASN A 368 -1.46 12.06 1.18
C ASN A 368 -1.80 13.55 1.19
N LEU A 369 -3.08 13.92 1.16
CA LEU A 369 -3.46 15.33 1.26
C LEU A 369 -3.07 15.94 2.62
N GLN A 370 -3.04 15.17 3.71
CA GLN A 370 -2.51 15.62 5.00
C GLN A 370 -1.03 16.02 4.95
N HIS A 371 -0.25 15.42 4.03
CA HIS A 371 1.18 15.77 3.87
C HIS A 371 1.38 17.21 3.40
N LEU A 372 0.37 17.86 2.80
CA LEU A 372 0.46 19.27 2.44
C LEU A 372 0.79 20.14 3.67
N TRP A 373 0.14 19.85 4.81
CA TRP A 373 0.44 20.54 6.07
C TRP A 373 1.87 20.29 6.52
N VAL A 374 2.31 19.04 6.55
CA VAL A 374 3.65 18.68 7.03
C VAL A 374 4.72 19.29 6.13
N MET A 375 4.53 19.20 4.81
CA MET A 375 5.40 19.77 3.80
C MET A 375 5.55 21.29 4.01
N LEU A 376 4.46 22.03 4.15
CA LEU A 376 4.52 23.50 4.24
C LEU A 376 5.00 24.01 5.61
N THR A 377 4.62 23.34 6.71
CA THR A 377 4.83 23.86 8.07
C THR A 377 6.11 23.38 8.75
N THR A 378 6.71 22.27 8.30
CA THR A 378 7.85 21.67 9.00
C THR A 378 9.19 22.20 8.49
N PRO A 379 9.98 22.90 9.31
CA PRO A 379 11.31 23.36 8.92
C PRO A 379 12.32 22.21 8.89
N GLY A 380 13.39 22.39 8.10
CA GLY A 380 14.51 21.45 8.01
C GLY A 380 14.26 20.20 7.16
N LEU A 381 13.08 20.05 6.55
CA LEU A 381 12.82 18.96 5.61
C LEU A 381 13.65 19.13 4.34
N ARG A 382 14.37 18.06 3.95
CA ARG A 382 15.12 18.00 2.68
C ARG A 382 14.17 18.17 1.50
N PHE A 383 14.65 18.82 0.43
CA PHE A 383 13.85 19.07 -0.77
C PHE A 383 13.30 17.79 -1.40
N ALA A 384 14.10 16.72 -1.47
CA ALA A 384 13.65 15.43 -2.00
C ALA A 384 12.45 14.85 -1.24
N HIS A 385 12.42 14.93 0.10
CA HIS A 385 11.26 14.50 0.88
C HIS A 385 10.03 15.39 0.66
N ARG A 386 10.21 16.71 0.43
CA ARG A 386 9.11 17.59 0.02
C ARG A 386 8.54 17.18 -1.33
N MET A 387 9.41 16.83 -2.28
CA MET A 387 8.97 16.31 -3.58
C MET A 387 8.31 14.94 -3.47
N ALA A 388 8.72 14.07 -2.53
CA ALA A 388 8.04 12.81 -2.26
C ALA A 388 6.60 13.03 -1.74
N PHE A 389 6.40 13.99 -0.83
CA PHE A 389 5.05 14.40 -0.40
C PHE A 389 4.24 14.99 -1.56
N PHE A 390 4.83 15.89 -2.35
CA PHE A 390 4.17 16.46 -3.51
C PHE A 390 3.75 15.39 -4.52
N ASN A 391 4.60 14.39 -4.76
CA ASN A 391 4.30 13.25 -5.62
C ASN A 391 3.12 12.43 -5.07
N GLY A 392 3.09 12.16 -3.76
CA GLY A 392 1.96 11.49 -3.11
C GLY A 392 0.64 12.27 -3.22
N ILE A 393 0.70 13.60 -3.05
CA ILE A 393 -0.46 14.51 -3.23
C ILE A 393 -0.94 14.49 -4.68
N MET A 394 -0.03 14.66 -5.64
CA MET A 394 -0.35 14.69 -7.07
C MET A 394 -0.89 13.37 -7.60
N GLY A 395 -0.51 12.23 -7.00
CA GLY A 395 -1.07 10.92 -7.31
C GLY A 395 -2.60 10.85 -7.20
N TYR A 396 -3.20 11.68 -6.34
CA TYR A 396 -4.66 11.81 -6.20
C TYR A 396 -5.21 13.13 -6.73
N LEU A 397 -4.46 14.24 -6.60
CA LEU A 397 -4.89 15.56 -7.06
C LEU A 397 -4.90 15.69 -8.60
N ALA A 398 -4.13 14.88 -9.32
CA ALA A 398 -4.17 14.88 -10.79
C ALA A 398 -5.57 14.51 -11.34
N SER A 399 -6.33 13.67 -10.64
CA SER A 399 -7.67 13.25 -11.08
C SER A 399 -8.70 14.38 -11.13
N PRO A 400 -8.93 15.19 -10.07
CA PRO A 400 -9.82 16.33 -10.16
C PRO A 400 -9.29 17.43 -11.10
N LEU A 401 -7.97 17.60 -11.22
CA LEU A 401 -7.39 18.53 -12.20
C LEU A 401 -7.69 18.08 -13.64
N TRP A 402 -7.62 16.78 -13.92
CA TRP A 402 -8.00 16.21 -15.21
C TRP A 402 -9.49 16.34 -15.47
N LEU A 403 -10.34 16.09 -14.47
CA LEU A 403 -11.78 16.31 -14.58
C LEU A 403 -12.09 17.77 -14.91
N LEU A 404 -11.46 18.73 -14.20
CA LEU A 404 -11.59 20.15 -14.51
C LEU A 404 -11.13 20.46 -15.94
N PHE A 405 -10.01 19.90 -16.39
CA PHE A 405 -9.55 20.07 -17.77
C PHE A 405 -10.60 19.61 -18.79
N LEU A 406 -11.29 18.50 -18.56
CA LEU A 406 -12.39 18.04 -19.41
C LEU A 406 -13.61 18.98 -19.36
N VAL A 407 -13.94 19.54 -18.19
CA VAL A 407 -15.01 20.54 -18.06
C VAL A 407 -14.67 21.81 -18.83
N PHE A 408 -13.47 22.37 -18.67
CA PHE A 408 -13.01 23.54 -19.42
C PHE A 408 -12.99 23.27 -20.92
N THR A 409 -12.50 22.10 -21.35
CA THR A 409 -12.52 21.70 -22.78
C THR A 409 -13.96 21.65 -23.32
N THR A 410 -14.89 21.11 -22.53
CA THR A 410 -16.31 21.03 -22.91
C THR A 410 -16.96 22.42 -22.95
N ALA A 411 -16.62 23.31 -22.01
CA ALA A 411 -17.12 24.68 -21.97
C ALA A 411 -16.62 25.50 -23.17
N GLU A 412 -15.34 25.37 -23.54
CA GLU A 412 -14.77 25.98 -24.76
C GLU A 412 -15.45 25.44 -26.03
N ALA A 413 -15.65 24.12 -26.13
CA ALA A 413 -16.38 23.53 -27.25
C ALA A 413 -17.82 24.04 -27.33
N ALA A 414 -18.51 24.19 -26.19
CA ALA A 414 -19.85 24.75 -26.13
C ALA A 414 -19.88 26.24 -26.51
N GLN A 415 -18.90 27.02 -26.07
CA GLN A 415 -18.78 28.43 -26.43
C GLN A 415 -18.60 28.61 -27.93
N LEU A 416 -17.70 27.84 -28.55
CA LEU A 416 -17.46 27.89 -30.00
C LEU A 416 -18.68 27.42 -30.82
N ALA A 417 -19.42 26.44 -30.32
CA ALA A 417 -20.58 25.90 -31.04
C ALA A 417 -21.86 26.73 -30.87
N LEU A 418 -22.07 27.36 -29.71
CA LEU A 418 -23.33 28.01 -29.34
C LEU A 418 -23.27 29.54 -29.32
N MET A 419 -22.08 30.15 -29.19
CA MET A 419 -21.91 31.61 -29.12
C MET A 419 -21.31 32.15 -30.43
N PRO A 420 -21.65 33.40 -30.81
CA PRO A 420 -20.98 34.06 -31.92
C PRO A 420 -19.50 34.26 -31.64
N ILE A 421 -18.67 34.12 -32.68
CA ILE A 421 -17.22 34.33 -32.61
C ILE A 421 -16.94 35.81 -32.33
N ASP A 422 -16.16 36.08 -31.28
CA ASP A 422 -15.70 37.42 -30.93
C ASP A 422 -14.35 37.72 -31.60
N TYR A 423 -14.37 38.54 -32.64
CA TYR A 423 -13.16 38.91 -33.38
C TYR A 423 -12.35 40.02 -32.68
N PHE A 424 -12.89 40.65 -31.63
CA PHE A 424 -12.23 41.74 -30.89
C PHE A 424 -12.30 41.53 -29.37
N PRO A 425 -11.69 40.46 -28.83
CA PRO A 425 -11.71 40.20 -27.40
C PRO A 425 -10.90 41.27 -26.64
N GLY A 426 -11.60 42.17 -25.92
CA GLY A 426 -11.03 43.19 -25.02
C GLY A 426 -11.73 44.56 -25.10
N ASP A 427 -11.64 45.36 -24.02
CA ASP A 427 -12.24 46.71 -23.96
C ASP A 427 -11.49 47.77 -24.83
N GLN A 428 -10.38 47.39 -25.45
CA GLN A 428 -9.60 48.26 -26.34
C GLN A 428 -9.81 47.84 -27.79
N PRO A 429 -10.29 48.72 -28.68
CA PRO A 429 -10.48 48.38 -30.09
C PRO A 429 -9.12 48.11 -30.74
N GLY A 430 -8.80 46.82 -30.92
CA GLY A 430 -7.66 46.38 -31.69
C GLY A 430 -7.83 46.80 -33.15
N LEU A 431 -6.74 47.26 -33.79
CA LEU A 431 -6.74 47.66 -35.21
C LEU A 431 -6.95 46.47 -36.16
N TYR A 432 -6.83 45.23 -35.67
CA TYR A 432 -6.93 44.00 -36.46
C TYR A 432 -7.80 42.97 -35.73
N PRO A 433 -8.71 42.28 -36.45
CA PRO A 433 -9.50 41.19 -35.87
C PRO A 433 -8.62 39.99 -35.54
N LEU A 434 -8.89 39.35 -34.38
CA LEU A 434 -8.33 38.06 -34.02
C LEU A 434 -9.19 36.96 -34.64
N TRP A 435 -8.65 36.32 -35.67
CA TRP A 435 -9.30 35.18 -36.31
C TRP A 435 -9.06 33.92 -35.47
N PRO A 436 -10.10 33.16 -35.11
CA PRO A 436 -9.94 31.83 -34.53
C PRO A 436 -9.16 30.93 -35.48
N GLU A 437 -7.90 30.65 -35.18
CA GLU A 437 -7.09 29.72 -35.96
C GLU A 437 -7.19 28.32 -35.35
N TRP A 438 -7.82 27.38 -36.07
CA TRP A 438 -7.79 25.98 -35.68
C TRP A 438 -6.66 25.25 -36.42
N ARG A 439 -5.64 24.80 -35.69
CA ARG A 439 -4.47 24.10 -36.24
C ARG A 439 -4.53 22.59 -35.92
N PRO A 440 -5.31 21.78 -36.65
CA PRO A 440 -5.53 20.36 -36.33
C PRO A 440 -4.25 19.53 -36.31
N GLY A 441 -3.28 19.84 -37.18
CA GLY A 441 -1.98 19.15 -37.20
C GLY A 441 -1.19 19.30 -35.88
N LEU A 442 -1.24 20.48 -35.26
CA LEU A 442 -0.61 20.72 -33.96
C LEU A 442 -1.37 20.01 -32.84
N ALA A 443 -2.70 19.99 -32.89
CA ALA A 443 -3.52 19.25 -31.92
C ALA A 443 -3.24 17.74 -31.97
N ILE A 444 -3.16 17.16 -33.17
CA ILE A 444 -2.80 15.73 -33.36
C ILE A 444 -1.38 15.47 -32.87
N THR A 445 -0.42 16.36 -33.15
CA THR A 445 0.97 16.23 -32.66
C THR A 445 1.00 16.21 -31.13
N LEU A 446 0.28 17.12 -30.48
CA LEU A 446 0.18 17.18 -29.03
C LEU A 446 -0.45 15.91 -28.44
N ALA A 447 -1.54 15.43 -29.05
CA ALA A 447 -2.18 14.18 -28.67
C ALA A 447 -1.22 12.98 -28.80
N LEU A 448 -0.53 12.85 -29.92
CA LEU A 448 0.44 11.77 -30.16
C LEU A 448 1.62 11.81 -29.19
N THR A 449 2.14 13.00 -28.86
CA THR A 449 3.22 13.13 -27.86
C THR A 449 2.73 12.69 -26.47
N THR A 450 1.51 13.08 -26.10
CA THR A 450 0.89 12.70 -24.82
C THR A 450 0.66 11.19 -24.74
N LEU A 451 0.11 10.58 -25.80
CA LEU A 451 -0.07 9.13 -25.88
C LEU A 451 1.27 8.39 -25.81
N THR A 452 2.30 8.92 -26.47
CA THR A 452 3.65 8.34 -26.42
C THR A 452 4.18 8.34 -24.98
N MET A 453 4.04 9.43 -24.24
CA MET A 453 4.50 9.47 -22.84
C MET A 453 3.76 8.50 -21.93
N LEU A 454 2.45 8.29 -22.17
CA LEU A 454 1.64 7.38 -21.38
C LEU A 454 1.96 5.90 -21.66
N PHE A 455 2.18 5.54 -22.92
CA PHE A 455 2.32 4.13 -23.33
C PHE A 455 3.76 3.67 -23.57
N ALA A 456 4.68 4.57 -23.90
CA ALA A 456 6.09 4.19 -24.12
C ALA A 456 6.74 3.51 -22.91
N PRO A 457 6.50 3.91 -21.64
CA PRO A 457 7.04 3.18 -20.49
C PRO A 457 6.64 1.71 -20.46
N LYS A 458 5.43 1.35 -20.91
CA LYS A 458 4.97 -0.04 -21.00
C LYS A 458 5.74 -0.81 -22.07
N VAL A 459 5.97 -0.19 -23.22
CA VAL A 459 6.80 -0.76 -24.29
C VAL A 459 8.24 -0.95 -23.83
N LEU A 460 8.83 0.05 -23.16
CA LEU A 460 10.18 -0.02 -22.61
C LEU A 460 10.33 -1.15 -21.57
N ALA A 461 9.32 -1.35 -20.72
CA ALA A 461 9.33 -2.44 -19.75
C ALA A 461 9.24 -3.83 -20.42
N TRP A 462 8.44 -3.96 -21.49
CA TRP A 462 8.40 -5.17 -22.29
C TRP A 462 9.74 -5.44 -23.00
N LEU A 463 10.35 -4.39 -23.59
CA LEU A 463 11.69 -4.47 -24.19
C LEU A 463 12.76 -4.84 -23.15
N ASP A 464 12.70 -4.28 -21.93
CA ASP A 464 13.60 -4.65 -20.83
C ASP A 464 13.50 -6.15 -20.51
N ALA A 465 12.29 -6.69 -20.47
CA ALA A 465 12.07 -8.12 -20.25
C ALA A 465 12.62 -8.99 -21.38
N LEU A 466 12.63 -8.52 -22.63
CA LEU A 466 13.24 -9.22 -23.76
C LEU A 466 14.77 -9.17 -23.70
N ILE A 467 15.35 -7.99 -23.49
CA ILE A 467 16.80 -7.76 -23.44
C ILE A 467 17.43 -8.60 -22.34
N HIS A 468 16.80 -8.65 -21.16
CA HIS A 468 17.27 -9.46 -20.03
C HIS A 468 16.82 -10.92 -20.09
N ARG A 469 16.27 -11.39 -21.22
CA ARG A 469 15.80 -12.77 -21.45
C ARG A 469 14.76 -13.28 -20.43
N ARG A 470 14.05 -12.37 -19.77
CA ARG A 470 12.99 -12.66 -18.79
C ARG A 470 11.64 -12.92 -19.44
N ALA A 471 11.45 -12.64 -20.72
CA ALA A 471 10.15 -12.82 -21.40
C ALA A 471 9.57 -14.24 -21.29
N ARG A 472 10.41 -15.29 -21.16
CA ARG A 472 9.94 -16.66 -20.90
C ARG A 472 9.18 -16.80 -19.57
N GLN A 473 9.54 -16.01 -18.56
CA GLN A 473 8.87 -15.94 -17.27
C GLN A 473 7.47 -15.29 -17.36
N PHE A 474 7.19 -14.56 -18.44
CA PHE A 474 5.92 -13.90 -18.73
C PHE A 474 5.12 -14.62 -19.83
N GLY A 475 5.39 -15.91 -20.07
CA GLY A 475 4.70 -16.73 -21.08
C GLY A 475 5.31 -16.69 -22.48
N GLY A 476 6.46 -16.02 -22.67
CA GLY A 476 7.16 -15.88 -23.95
C GLY A 476 6.90 -14.55 -24.64
N VAL A 477 7.56 -14.31 -25.79
CA VAL A 477 7.53 -13.00 -26.48
C VAL A 477 6.12 -12.60 -26.93
N GLY A 478 5.42 -13.46 -27.67
CA GLY A 478 4.07 -13.15 -28.18
C GLY A 478 3.02 -13.04 -27.07
N ARG A 479 3.00 -13.98 -26.12
CA ARG A 479 2.03 -13.96 -25.01
C ARG A 479 2.24 -12.80 -24.05
N SER A 480 3.50 -12.40 -23.79
CA SER A 480 3.79 -11.22 -22.99
C SER A 480 3.34 -9.93 -23.70
N LEU A 481 3.52 -9.82 -25.03
CA LEU A 481 3.00 -8.69 -25.79
C LEU A 481 1.46 -8.62 -25.73
N LEU A 482 0.78 -9.75 -25.93
CA LEU A 482 -0.69 -9.81 -25.82
C LEU A 482 -1.15 -9.46 -24.39
N SER A 483 -0.39 -9.86 -23.38
CA SER A 483 -0.65 -9.51 -21.98
C SER A 483 -0.51 -8.01 -21.71
N VAL A 484 0.50 -7.34 -22.30
CA VAL A 484 0.67 -5.88 -22.26
C VAL A 484 -0.48 -5.16 -22.95
N ILE A 485 -0.93 -5.65 -24.12
CA ILE A 485 -2.08 -5.07 -24.83
C ILE A 485 -3.35 -5.21 -24.00
N LEU A 486 -3.62 -6.40 -23.46
CA LEU A 486 -4.78 -6.66 -22.61
C LEU A 486 -4.78 -5.76 -21.36
N GLU A 487 -3.65 -5.69 -20.66
CA GLU A 487 -3.48 -4.82 -19.49
C GLU A 487 -3.66 -3.34 -19.87
N THR A 488 -3.21 -2.92 -21.06
CA THR A 488 -3.35 -1.55 -21.54
C THR A 488 -4.81 -1.21 -21.83
N LEU A 489 -5.56 -2.10 -22.49
CA LEU A 489 -6.99 -1.92 -22.72
C LEU A 489 -7.75 -1.79 -21.40
N VAL A 490 -7.47 -2.65 -20.43
CA VAL A 490 -8.10 -2.58 -19.10
C VAL A 490 -7.68 -1.31 -18.35
N SER A 491 -6.42 -0.90 -18.42
CA SER A 491 -5.96 0.36 -17.82
C SER A 491 -6.68 1.58 -18.37
N VAL A 492 -6.90 1.62 -19.70
CA VAL A 492 -7.64 2.72 -20.36
C VAL A 492 -9.10 2.72 -19.90
N MET A 493 -9.72 1.55 -19.74
CA MET A 493 -11.08 1.45 -19.17
C MET A 493 -11.15 1.85 -17.69
N LEU A 494 -10.11 1.60 -16.90
CA LEU A 494 -10.10 1.96 -15.49
C LEU A 494 -9.79 3.44 -15.23
N ALA A 495 -9.06 4.11 -16.11
CA ALA A 495 -8.57 5.47 -15.87
C ALA A 495 -9.69 6.51 -15.61
N PRO A 496 -10.77 6.63 -16.42
CA PRO A 496 -11.87 7.56 -16.13
C PRO A 496 -12.68 7.18 -14.88
N ILE A 497 -12.84 5.88 -14.61
CA ILE A 497 -13.54 5.40 -13.42
C ILE A 497 -12.78 5.85 -12.16
N LYS A 498 -11.46 5.62 -12.15
CA LYS A 498 -10.56 6.09 -11.07
C LYS A 498 -10.55 7.62 -10.98
N MET A 499 -10.57 8.33 -12.11
CA MET A 499 -10.62 9.80 -12.13
C MET A 499 -11.83 10.33 -11.35
N LEU A 500 -13.03 9.82 -11.62
CA LEU A 500 -14.23 10.26 -10.89
C LEU A 500 -14.16 9.89 -9.40
N ALA A 501 -13.75 8.66 -9.08
CA ALA A 501 -13.63 8.21 -7.70
C ALA A 501 -12.63 9.04 -6.89
N HIS A 502 -11.42 9.25 -7.42
CA HIS A 502 -10.38 10.06 -6.79
C HIS A 502 -10.79 11.52 -6.65
N SER A 503 -11.49 12.09 -7.64
CA SER A 503 -12.04 13.44 -7.54
C SER A 503 -13.01 13.57 -6.37
N GLY A 504 -13.90 12.59 -6.20
CA GLY A 504 -14.79 12.49 -5.04
C GLY A 504 -14.05 12.34 -3.71
N TYR A 505 -12.96 11.57 -3.67
CA TYR A 505 -12.16 11.38 -2.46
C TYR A 505 -11.39 12.64 -2.06
N VAL A 506 -10.82 13.36 -3.02
CA VAL A 506 -10.14 14.64 -2.78
C VAL A 506 -11.13 15.67 -2.25
N LEU A 507 -12.29 15.83 -2.90
CA LEU A 507 -13.34 16.73 -2.43
C LEU A 507 -13.86 16.34 -1.05
N GLY A 508 -14.14 15.05 -0.82
CA GLY A 508 -14.59 14.55 0.48
C GLY A 508 -13.55 14.74 1.59
N ALA A 509 -12.25 14.60 1.27
CA ALA A 509 -11.17 14.85 2.21
C ALA A 509 -11.05 16.34 2.58
N LEU A 510 -11.14 17.24 1.60
CA LEU A 510 -11.11 18.70 1.81
C LEU A 510 -12.31 19.19 2.62
N LEU A 511 -13.50 18.66 2.33
CA LEU A 511 -14.74 18.95 3.07
C LEU A 511 -14.83 18.20 4.41
N ASN A 512 -13.84 17.36 4.73
CA ASN A 512 -13.79 16.52 5.92
C ASN A 512 -15.04 15.65 6.13
N LEU A 513 -15.63 15.16 5.04
CA LEU A 513 -16.79 14.27 5.09
C LEU A 513 -16.33 12.89 5.59
N SER A 514 -16.79 12.51 6.78
CA SER A 514 -16.59 11.17 7.32
C SER A 514 -17.67 10.24 6.79
N LEU A 515 -17.43 9.55 5.68
CA LEU A 515 -18.26 8.42 5.30
C LEU A 515 -17.80 7.18 6.08
N SER A 516 -18.76 6.54 6.73
CA SER A 516 -18.57 5.41 7.64
C SER A 516 -17.73 4.28 7.03
N TRP A 517 -17.01 3.60 7.92
CA TRP A 517 -16.09 2.51 7.63
C TRP A 517 -16.91 1.25 7.28
N ALA A 518 -17.10 0.97 5.99
CA ALA A 518 -17.57 -0.35 5.56
C ALA A 518 -16.37 -1.31 5.63
N GLY A 519 -16.55 -2.45 6.31
CA GLY A 519 -15.52 -3.48 6.46
C GLY A 519 -14.99 -3.96 5.10
N GLN A 520 -13.72 -4.37 5.07
CA GLN A 520 -13.11 -4.92 3.86
C GLN A 520 -13.69 -6.31 3.59
N ASN A 521 -14.49 -6.46 2.53
CA ASN A 521 -14.95 -7.76 2.04
C ASN A 521 -13.84 -8.41 1.19
N ARG A 522 -12.90 -9.10 1.83
CA ARG A 522 -11.66 -9.55 1.18
C ARG A 522 -11.78 -10.81 0.31
N THR A 523 -12.97 -11.30 -0.01
CA THR A 523 -13.13 -12.60 -0.69
C THR A 523 -14.31 -12.74 -1.65
N GLU A 524 -15.15 -11.72 -1.85
CA GLU A 524 -16.37 -11.88 -2.66
C GLU A 524 -16.26 -11.19 -4.03
N GLU A 525 -16.62 -11.92 -5.08
CA GLU A 525 -16.79 -11.33 -6.41
C GLU A 525 -17.88 -10.26 -6.37
N THR A 526 -17.67 -9.15 -7.08
CA THR A 526 -18.61 -8.03 -7.05
C THR A 526 -19.93 -8.42 -7.72
N GLY A 527 -21.03 -8.29 -6.97
CA GLY A 527 -22.36 -8.52 -7.49
C GLY A 527 -22.82 -7.42 -8.46
N TRP A 528 -23.70 -7.75 -9.41
CA TRP A 528 -24.25 -6.76 -10.36
C TRP A 528 -24.97 -5.61 -9.66
N ARG A 529 -25.76 -5.91 -8.62
CA ARG A 529 -26.47 -4.89 -7.85
C ARG A 529 -25.52 -3.91 -7.17
N GLU A 530 -24.47 -4.44 -6.54
CA GLU A 530 -23.45 -3.64 -5.88
C GLU A 530 -22.69 -2.78 -6.89
N ALA A 531 -22.27 -3.35 -8.02
CA ALA A 531 -21.59 -2.61 -9.09
C ALA A 531 -22.47 -1.50 -9.67
N MET A 532 -23.75 -1.74 -9.90
CA MET A 532 -24.67 -0.72 -10.41
C MET A 532 -24.85 0.43 -9.42
N VAL A 533 -25.05 0.12 -8.13
CA VAL A 533 -25.20 1.16 -7.09
C VAL A 533 -23.92 1.99 -6.94
N THR A 534 -22.76 1.34 -6.92
CA THR A 534 -21.48 2.03 -6.70
C THR A 534 -21.02 2.83 -7.91
N GLN A 535 -21.35 2.40 -9.14
CA GLN A 535 -20.89 3.04 -10.38
C GLN A 535 -21.97 3.89 -11.09
N ALA A 536 -23.21 3.93 -10.57
CA ALA A 536 -24.33 4.65 -11.18
C ALA A 536 -24.00 6.12 -11.51
N THR A 537 -23.36 6.83 -10.58
CA THR A 537 -23.00 8.24 -10.79
C THR A 537 -22.07 8.41 -12.00
N GLY A 538 -21.07 7.53 -12.15
CA GLY A 538 -20.16 7.58 -13.29
C GLY A 538 -20.87 7.29 -14.61
N MET A 539 -21.74 6.28 -14.63
CA MET A 539 -22.52 5.92 -15.82
C MET A 539 -23.46 7.05 -16.25
N LEU A 540 -24.17 7.68 -15.31
CA LEU A 540 -25.06 8.80 -15.60
C LEU A 540 -24.30 10.02 -16.13
N VAL A 541 -23.15 10.34 -15.52
CA VAL A 541 -22.28 11.43 -16.02
C VAL A 541 -21.78 11.11 -17.43
N GLY A 542 -21.33 9.88 -17.68
CA GLY A 542 -20.88 9.45 -19.00
C GLY A 542 -21.97 9.54 -20.07
N LEU A 543 -23.20 9.09 -19.76
CA LEU A 543 -24.34 9.18 -20.67
C LEU A 543 -24.76 10.64 -20.93
N ALA A 544 -24.88 11.45 -19.88
CA ALA A 544 -25.28 12.84 -20.00
C ALA A 544 -24.25 13.65 -20.80
N TRP A 545 -22.95 13.46 -20.51
CA TRP A 545 -21.88 14.15 -21.25
C TRP A 545 -21.80 13.68 -22.71
N SER A 546 -22.03 12.40 -22.99
CA SER A 546 -22.10 11.88 -24.36
C SER A 546 -23.25 12.50 -25.16
N ALA A 547 -24.45 12.56 -24.57
CA ALA A 547 -25.60 13.18 -25.20
C ALA A 547 -25.38 14.68 -25.45
N PHE A 548 -24.76 15.38 -24.49
CA PHE A 548 -24.41 16.78 -24.64
C PHE A 548 -23.35 17.01 -25.72
N ALA A 549 -22.29 16.18 -25.75
CA ALA A 549 -21.25 16.25 -26.77
C ALA A 549 -21.80 16.03 -28.19
N TRP A 550 -22.70 15.05 -28.35
CA TRP A 550 -23.38 14.79 -29.63
C TRP A 550 -24.24 15.97 -30.10
N TYR A 551 -24.90 16.65 -29.15
CA TYR A 551 -25.69 17.83 -29.44
C TYR A 551 -24.83 19.03 -29.88
N LEU A 552 -23.65 19.21 -29.28
CA LEU A 552 -22.74 20.32 -29.61
C LEU A 552 -22.07 20.14 -30.98
N ASP A 553 -21.37 19.03 -31.16
CA ASP A 553 -20.60 18.73 -32.37
C ASP A 553 -20.27 17.23 -32.45
N PRO A 554 -20.65 16.52 -33.54
CA PRO A 554 -20.34 15.10 -33.70
C PRO A 554 -18.84 14.77 -33.61
N LEU A 555 -17.95 15.66 -34.06
CA LEU A 555 -16.52 15.41 -33.97
C LEU A 555 -16.06 15.44 -32.50
N PHE A 556 -16.50 16.42 -31.71
CA PHE A 556 -16.28 16.47 -30.26
C PHE A 556 -16.81 15.22 -29.53
N PHE A 557 -17.96 14.69 -29.93
CA PHE A 557 -18.47 13.41 -29.42
C PHE A 557 -17.48 12.26 -29.65
N PHE A 558 -16.95 12.08 -30.86
CA PHE A 558 -15.98 11.01 -31.13
C PHE A 558 -14.68 11.18 -30.33
N TRP A 559 -14.24 12.43 -30.12
CA TRP A 559 -13.07 12.73 -29.27
C TRP A 559 -13.30 12.47 -27.78
N SER A 560 -14.55 12.53 -27.30
CA SER A 560 -14.88 12.26 -25.89
C SER A 560 -15.05 10.77 -25.58
N LEU A 561 -15.26 9.92 -26.59
CA LEU A 561 -15.47 8.46 -26.43
C LEU A 561 -14.41 7.75 -25.57
N PRO A 562 -13.09 8.03 -25.68
CA PRO A 562 -12.09 7.37 -24.84
C PRO A 562 -12.30 7.58 -23.34
N VAL A 563 -13.03 8.63 -22.94
CA VAL A 563 -13.40 8.90 -21.55
C VAL A 563 -14.84 8.47 -21.26
N ALA A 564 -15.78 8.75 -22.18
CA ALA A 564 -17.19 8.44 -21.99
C ALA A 564 -17.50 6.94 -21.96
N VAL A 565 -16.91 6.14 -22.87
CA VAL A 565 -17.15 4.69 -22.94
C VAL A 565 -16.78 3.98 -21.63
N PRO A 566 -15.59 4.20 -21.04
CA PRO A 566 -15.26 3.68 -19.71
C PRO A 566 -16.27 4.01 -18.62
N LEU A 567 -16.80 5.24 -18.61
CA LEU A 567 -17.77 5.68 -17.61
C LEU A 567 -19.12 5.00 -17.79
N ILE A 568 -19.61 4.89 -19.03
CA ILE A 568 -20.86 4.21 -19.36
C ILE A 568 -20.77 2.71 -19.03
N LEU A 569 -19.61 2.09 -19.25
CA LEU A 569 -19.37 0.67 -19.01
C LEU A 569 -18.80 0.36 -17.61
N ALA A 570 -18.79 1.33 -16.70
CA ALA A 570 -18.12 1.21 -15.40
C ALA A 570 -18.59 0.00 -14.58
N ALA A 571 -19.91 -0.23 -14.48
CA ALA A 571 -20.44 -1.37 -13.72
C ALA A 571 -20.14 -2.74 -14.39
N PRO A 572 -20.38 -2.95 -15.70
CA PRO A 572 -19.93 -4.15 -16.40
C PRO A 572 -18.43 -4.43 -16.25
N THR A 573 -17.59 -3.39 -16.36
CA THR A 573 -16.14 -3.51 -16.18
C THR A 573 -15.79 -3.95 -14.76
N ALA A 574 -16.39 -3.34 -13.74
CA ALA A 574 -16.16 -3.72 -12.34
C ALA A 574 -16.53 -5.20 -12.07
N VAL A 575 -17.70 -5.64 -12.56
CA VAL A 575 -18.14 -7.03 -12.41
C VAL A 575 -17.21 -7.99 -13.14
N GLY A 576 -16.90 -7.72 -14.41
CA GLY A 576 -16.03 -8.57 -15.23
C GLY A 576 -14.63 -8.73 -14.64
N LEU A 577 -14.05 -7.64 -14.15
CA LEU A 577 -12.72 -7.66 -13.52
C LEU A 577 -12.72 -8.38 -12.16
N SER A 578 -13.83 -8.41 -11.43
CA SER A 578 -13.90 -9.11 -10.13
C SER A 578 -13.90 -10.64 -10.26
N ARG A 579 -14.19 -11.20 -11.44
CA ARG A 579 -14.37 -12.65 -11.62
C ARG A 579 -13.06 -13.44 -11.50
N VAL A 580 -13.08 -14.48 -10.67
CA VAL A 580 -11.95 -15.40 -10.45
C VAL A 580 -11.78 -16.35 -11.62
N TRP A 581 -12.88 -16.89 -12.16
CA TRP A 581 -12.83 -17.83 -13.28
C TRP A 581 -12.15 -17.23 -14.52
N ALA A 582 -12.38 -15.93 -14.79
CA ALA A 582 -11.79 -15.22 -15.92
C ALA A 582 -10.26 -15.07 -15.74
N GLY A 583 -9.82 -14.73 -14.53
CA GLY A 583 -8.41 -14.71 -14.18
C GLY A 583 -7.73 -16.08 -14.33
N GLN A 584 -8.37 -17.13 -13.83
CA GLN A 584 -7.87 -18.51 -13.95
C GLN A 584 -7.82 -19.00 -15.41
N TRP A 585 -8.77 -18.60 -16.25
CA TRP A 585 -8.78 -18.91 -17.68
C TRP A 585 -7.57 -18.29 -18.39
N LEU A 586 -7.28 -17.00 -18.16
CA LEU A 586 -6.10 -16.35 -18.74
C LEU A 586 -4.78 -17.00 -18.27
N ARG A 587 -4.70 -17.39 -16.99
CA ARG A 587 -3.55 -18.12 -16.45
C ARG A 587 -3.32 -19.43 -17.21
N ARG A 588 -4.39 -20.21 -17.44
CA ARG A 588 -4.35 -21.46 -18.22
C ARG A 588 -3.95 -21.22 -19.68
N ALA A 589 -4.43 -20.13 -20.28
CA ALA A 589 -4.03 -19.71 -21.64
C ALA A 589 -2.57 -19.20 -21.73
N GLY A 590 -1.88 -19.04 -20.60
CA GLY A 590 -0.51 -18.55 -20.55
C GLY A 590 -0.39 -17.03 -20.68
N LEU A 591 -1.48 -16.29 -20.48
CA LEU A 591 -1.54 -14.84 -20.47
C LEU A 591 -1.50 -14.30 -19.04
N LEU A 592 -1.02 -13.05 -18.88
CA LEU A 592 -0.80 -12.41 -17.59
C LEU A 592 -0.01 -13.30 -16.62
N ARG A 593 0.98 -14.02 -17.14
CA ARG A 593 1.88 -14.86 -16.33
C ARG A 593 2.97 -14.02 -15.71
N THR A 594 3.38 -14.40 -14.50
CA THR A 594 4.45 -13.75 -13.76
C THR A 594 5.57 -14.74 -13.39
N PRO A 595 6.78 -14.25 -13.07
CA PRO A 595 7.91 -15.11 -12.73
C PRO A 595 7.60 -16.09 -11.58
N GLU A 596 6.92 -15.60 -10.55
CA GLU A 596 6.56 -16.37 -9.34
C GLU A 596 5.56 -17.50 -9.62
N GLU A 597 4.81 -17.43 -10.72
CA GLU A 597 3.90 -18.50 -11.12
C GLU A 597 4.59 -19.58 -11.98
N THR A 598 5.70 -19.22 -12.62
CA THR A 598 6.46 -20.14 -13.47
C THR A 598 7.53 -20.86 -12.66
N HIS A 599 8.21 -20.13 -11.77
CA HIS A 599 9.21 -20.64 -10.85
C HIS A 599 8.93 -20.04 -9.46
N PRO A 600 7.97 -20.61 -8.71
CA PRO A 600 7.66 -20.12 -7.37
C PRO A 600 8.87 -20.31 -6.44
N PRO A 601 9.33 -19.25 -5.73
CA PRO A 601 10.34 -19.42 -4.70
C PRO A 601 9.79 -20.30 -3.57
N GLN A 602 10.69 -20.97 -2.84
CA GLN A 602 10.31 -21.87 -1.75
C GLN A 602 9.40 -21.18 -0.71
N LEU A 603 9.67 -19.91 -0.40
CA LEU A 603 8.83 -19.07 0.44
C LEU A 603 7.34 -19.07 0.02
N LEU A 604 7.03 -19.01 -1.27
CA LEU A 604 5.65 -19.06 -1.76
C LEU A 604 5.09 -20.48 -1.77
N LEU A 605 5.92 -21.50 -1.94
CA LEU A 605 5.48 -22.90 -1.87
C LEU A 605 5.10 -23.29 -0.43
N ASP A 606 5.88 -22.85 0.56
CA ASP A 606 5.63 -23.13 1.99
C ASP A 606 4.31 -22.55 2.49
N THR A 607 3.80 -21.53 1.81
CA THR A 607 2.50 -20.93 2.10
C THR A 607 1.33 -21.57 1.37
N ALA A 608 1.60 -22.38 0.35
CA ALA A 608 0.57 -23.08 -0.42
C ALA A 608 0.03 -24.30 0.33
N ASP A 609 0.65 -24.66 1.46
CA ASP A 609 0.13 -25.65 2.38
C ASP A 609 -1.26 -25.24 2.89
N GLU A 610 -2.26 -26.05 2.53
CA GLU A 610 -3.66 -25.87 2.89
C GLU A 610 -3.98 -26.41 4.29
N GLN A 611 -3.02 -27.06 4.96
CA GLN A 611 -3.22 -27.49 6.33
C GLN A 611 -3.53 -26.28 7.22
N SER A 612 -4.66 -26.37 7.93
CA SER A 612 -5.04 -25.35 8.91
C SER A 612 -4.03 -25.41 10.06
N LEU A 613 -3.49 -24.26 10.46
CA LEU A 613 -2.66 -24.15 11.67
C LEU A 613 -3.47 -24.49 12.92
N LEU A 614 -4.78 -24.22 12.87
CA LEU A 614 -5.74 -24.68 13.86
C LEU A 614 -6.92 -25.31 13.14
N PRO A 615 -6.96 -26.64 12.94
CA PRO A 615 -8.19 -27.30 12.54
C PRO A 615 -9.28 -26.97 13.57
N ARG A 616 -10.48 -26.60 13.12
CA ARG A 616 -11.61 -26.40 14.04
C ARG A 616 -12.00 -27.76 14.62
N LEU A 617 -12.15 -27.84 15.93
CA LEU A 617 -12.66 -29.03 16.59
C LEU A 617 -14.19 -29.02 16.49
N GLY A 618 -14.72 -29.75 15.51
CA GLY A 618 -16.15 -29.81 15.25
C GLY A 618 -16.75 -28.47 14.77
N GLN A 619 -17.95 -28.15 15.27
CA GLN A 619 -18.69 -26.91 14.97
C GLN A 619 -18.52 -25.84 16.05
N LEU A 620 -17.46 -25.91 16.86
CA LEU A 620 -17.26 -24.96 17.95
C LEU A 620 -16.83 -23.58 17.42
N SER A 621 -17.32 -22.51 18.06
CA SER A 621 -16.77 -21.17 17.90
C SER A 621 -15.42 -21.05 18.63
N ARG A 622 -14.63 -20.00 18.33
CA ARG A 622 -13.32 -19.81 18.98
C ARG A 622 -13.49 -19.43 20.45
N PHE A 623 -14.59 -18.75 20.78
CA PHE A 623 -14.98 -18.55 22.17
C PHE A 623 -15.33 -19.88 22.87
N GLU A 624 -16.09 -20.76 22.22
CA GLU A 624 -16.43 -22.07 22.77
C GLU A 624 -15.19 -22.94 23.00
N GLU A 625 -14.26 -22.97 22.04
CA GLU A 625 -12.96 -23.64 22.18
C GLU A 625 -12.18 -23.10 23.39
N ALA A 626 -12.14 -21.77 23.56
CA ALA A 626 -11.47 -21.11 24.68
C ALA A 626 -12.08 -21.43 26.06
N VAL A 627 -13.36 -21.83 26.10
CA VAL A 627 -14.04 -22.23 27.34
C VAL A 627 -13.96 -23.74 27.55
N LEU A 628 -14.12 -24.56 26.52
CA LEU A 628 -14.27 -26.01 26.66
C LEU A 628 -12.94 -26.76 26.69
N LEU A 629 -11.95 -26.35 25.88
CA LEU A 629 -10.69 -27.08 25.73
C LEU A 629 -9.72 -26.69 26.86
N PRO A 630 -9.26 -27.64 27.71
CA PRO A 630 -8.45 -27.32 28.87
C PRO A 630 -7.14 -26.58 28.56
N GLU A 631 -6.40 -27.02 27.54
CA GLU A 631 -5.11 -26.42 27.16
C GLU A 631 -5.29 -24.99 26.62
N VAL A 632 -6.28 -24.80 25.75
CA VAL A 632 -6.61 -23.51 25.15
C VAL A 632 -7.12 -22.55 26.23
N ASN A 633 -7.96 -23.03 27.16
CA ASN A 633 -8.44 -22.24 28.30
C ASN A 633 -7.29 -21.79 29.20
N ALA A 634 -6.38 -22.69 29.56
CA ALA A 634 -5.23 -22.36 30.39
C ALA A 634 -4.34 -21.29 29.73
N MET A 635 -4.10 -21.40 28.42
CA MET A 635 -3.37 -20.39 27.66
C MET A 635 -4.09 -19.04 27.64
N HIS A 636 -5.39 -18.98 27.33
CA HIS A 636 -6.12 -17.72 27.34
C HIS A 636 -6.18 -17.09 28.74
N CYS A 637 -6.37 -17.89 29.79
CA CYS A 637 -6.31 -17.44 31.18
C CYS A 637 -4.95 -16.82 31.53
N SER A 638 -3.85 -17.40 31.03
CA SER A 638 -2.49 -16.86 31.25
C SER A 638 -2.24 -15.51 30.55
N LEU A 639 -2.90 -15.27 29.41
CA LEU A 639 -2.79 -14.02 28.64
C LEU A 639 -3.81 -12.95 29.09
N ALA A 640 -4.86 -13.37 29.80
CA ALA A 640 -5.87 -12.50 30.39
C ALA A 640 -5.33 -11.78 31.64
N ARG A 641 -6.05 -10.75 32.10
CA ARG A 641 -5.70 -10.02 33.33
C ARG A 641 -6.70 -10.34 34.42
N SER A 642 -6.25 -10.48 35.66
CA SER A 642 -7.16 -10.44 36.82
C SER A 642 -7.50 -8.98 37.17
N HIS A 643 -8.78 -8.72 37.44
CA HIS A 643 -9.28 -7.40 37.81
C HIS A 643 -9.81 -7.41 39.26
N PRO A 644 -9.16 -6.71 40.21
CA PRO A 644 -9.54 -6.75 41.63
C PRO A 644 -10.74 -5.84 42.00
N GLY A 645 -11.37 -5.16 41.04
CA GLY A 645 -12.43 -4.19 41.31
C GLY A 645 -13.81 -4.85 41.49
N ARG A 646 -14.39 -4.74 42.69
CA ARG A 646 -15.67 -5.37 43.08
C ARG A 646 -16.84 -5.13 42.10
N LEU A 647 -17.10 -3.87 41.72
CA LEU A 647 -18.17 -3.52 40.78
C LEU A 647 -18.01 -4.19 39.41
N ARG A 648 -16.76 -4.31 38.95
CA ARG A 648 -16.45 -4.94 37.67
C ARG A 648 -16.58 -6.46 37.76
N GLN A 649 -16.17 -7.05 38.88
CA GLN A 649 -16.38 -8.48 39.16
C GLN A 649 -17.87 -8.83 39.22
N GLU A 650 -18.70 -8.05 39.91
CA GLU A 650 -20.15 -8.25 39.96
C GLU A 650 -20.77 -8.22 38.54
N THR A 651 -20.35 -7.26 37.71
CA THR A 651 -20.79 -7.16 36.32
C THR A 651 -20.37 -8.39 35.50
N LEU A 652 -19.09 -8.79 35.60
CA LEU A 652 -18.54 -9.93 34.87
C LEU A 652 -19.20 -11.25 35.31
N GLN A 653 -19.46 -11.45 36.60
CA GLN A 653 -20.18 -12.60 37.11
C GLN A 653 -21.62 -12.66 36.58
N GLY A 654 -22.30 -11.51 36.49
CA GLY A 654 -23.63 -11.43 35.88
C GLY A 654 -23.61 -11.85 34.41
N LEU A 655 -22.64 -11.34 33.63
CA LEU A 655 -22.45 -11.73 32.22
C LEU A 655 -22.08 -13.21 32.08
N ALA A 656 -21.22 -13.73 32.96
CA ALA A 656 -20.80 -15.13 32.92
C ALA A 656 -21.96 -16.08 33.24
N ARG A 657 -22.82 -15.75 34.21
CA ARG A 657 -24.03 -16.52 34.50
C ARG A 657 -25.03 -16.51 33.35
N ARG A 658 -25.23 -15.37 32.69
CA ARG A 658 -26.05 -15.28 31.47
C ARG A 658 -25.47 -16.15 30.34
N CYS A 659 -24.16 -16.09 30.13
CA CYS A 659 -23.46 -16.93 29.15
C CYS A 659 -23.59 -18.43 29.46
N LEU A 660 -23.55 -18.81 30.74
CA LEU A 660 -23.73 -20.20 31.16
C LEU A 660 -25.16 -20.70 30.87
N ALA A 661 -26.18 -19.86 31.11
CA ALA A 661 -27.58 -20.23 30.96
C ALA A 661 -28.06 -20.24 29.51
N GLU A 662 -27.74 -19.19 28.74
CA GLU A 662 -28.31 -18.94 27.40
C GLU A 662 -27.31 -19.18 26.26
N GLY A 663 -26.02 -19.37 26.58
CA GLY A 663 -24.92 -19.47 25.62
C GLY A 663 -24.28 -18.12 25.27
N PRO A 664 -23.22 -18.13 24.43
CA PRO A 664 -22.50 -16.94 24.01
C PRO A 664 -23.31 -16.02 23.08
N ASP A 665 -24.25 -16.55 22.31
CA ASP A 665 -25.07 -15.78 21.36
C ASP A 665 -26.03 -14.79 22.05
N ALA A 666 -26.29 -14.98 23.35
CA ALA A 666 -27.07 -14.05 24.18
C ALA A 666 -26.30 -12.77 24.57
N LEU A 667 -25.00 -12.72 24.28
CA LEU A 667 -24.13 -11.60 24.61
C LEU A 667 -23.68 -10.85 23.35
N SER A 668 -23.55 -9.53 23.48
CA SER A 668 -22.90 -8.73 22.45
C SER A 668 -21.41 -9.08 22.34
N ARG A 669 -20.81 -8.82 21.18
CA ARG A 669 -19.35 -9.01 20.97
C ARG A 669 -18.50 -8.24 21.98
N SER A 670 -18.98 -7.08 22.46
CA SER A 670 -18.28 -6.31 23.50
C SER A 670 -18.34 -7.01 24.86
N GLU A 671 -19.51 -7.53 25.25
CA GLU A 671 -19.68 -8.29 26.50
C GLU A 671 -18.86 -9.58 26.48
N LEU A 672 -18.89 -10.34 25.37
CA LEU A 672 -18.02 -11.50 25.18
C LEU A 672 -16.55 -11.11 25.32
N SER A 673 -16.12 -10.03 24.67
CA SER A 673 -14.74 -9.56 24.82
C SER A 673 -14.39 -9.15 26.25
N HIS A 674 -15.35 -8.75 27.10
CA HIS A 674 -15.09 -8.47 28.50
C HIS A 674 -14.85 -9.75 29.31
N LEU A 675 -15.65 -10.79 29.07
CA LEU A 675 -15.45 -12.11 29.68
C LEU A 675 -14.08 -12.68 29.34
N CYS A 676 -13.72 -12.68 28.06
CA CYS A 676 -12.46 -13.28 27.59
C CYS A 676 -11.19 -12.54 28.04
N ARG A 677 -11.33 -11.30 28.56
CA ARG A 677 -10.19 -10.50 29.04
C ARG A 677 -9.87 -10.75 30.51
N ASP A 678 -10.76 -11.42 31.22
CA ASP A 678 -10.67 -11.67 32.65
C ASP A 678 -10.35 -13.13 32.93
N SER A 679 -9.20 -13.38 33.57
CA SER A 679 -8.69 -14.74 33.81
C SER A 679 -9.63 -15.53 34.72
N ASP A 680 -10.15 -14.88 35.76
CA ASP A 680 -10.94 -15.52 36.81
C ASP A 680 -12.31 -15.94 36.25
N THR A 681 -12.89 -15.08 35.40
CA THR A 681 -14.15 -15.35 34.72
C THR A 681 -14.03 -16.48 33.69
N LEU A 682 -12.95 -16.53 32.90
CA LEU A 682 -12.72 -17.62 31.94
C LEU A 682 -12.53 -18.97 32.64
N ALA A 683 -11.75 -19.01 33.72
CA ALA A 683 -11.55 -20.21 34.52
C ALA A 683 -12.86 -20.68 35.18
N TRP A 684 -13.65 -19.74 35.70
CA TRP A 684 -14.97 -20.06 36.25
C TRP A 684 -15.92 -20.63 35.19
N LEU A 685 -15.99 -20.00 34.00
CA LEU A 685 -16.83 -20.47 32.89
C LEU A 685 -16.42 -21.88 32.44
N HIS A 686 -15.12 -22.16 32.35
CA HIS A 686 -14.62 -23.50 32.04
C HIS A 686 -15.14 -24.54 33.03
N HIS A 687 -14.94 -24.31 34.33
CA HIS A 687 -15.41 -25.24 35.36
C HIS A 687 -16.94 -25.38 35.41
N ALA A 688 -17.67 -24.29 35.18
CA ALA A 688 -19.12 -24.31 35.17
C ALA A 688 -19.68 -25.04 33.94
N ALA A 689 -19.11 -24.82 32.76
CA ALA A 689 -19.49 -25.50 31.52
C ALA A 689 -19.29 -27.03 31.64
N TRP A 690 -18.16 -27.47 32.19
CA TRP A 690 -17.88 -28.90 32.42
C TRP A 690 -18.76 -29.57 33.49
N ARG A 691 -19.41 -28.78 34.35
CA ARG A 691 -20.37 -29.26 35.37
C ARG A 691 -21.83 -29.08 34.95
N SER A 692 -22.08 -28.57 33.74
CA SER A 692 -23.43 -28.29 33.28
C SER A 692 -24.14 -29.59 32.88
N ASP A 693 -25.44 -29.69 33.19
CA ASP A 693 -26.24 -30.87 32.81
C ASP A 693 -26.26 -31.07 31.29
N PRO A 694 -26.34 -32.32 30.78
CA PRO A 694 -26.30 -32.61 29.35
C PRO A 694 -27.35 -31.87 28.52
N ASP A 695 -28.50 -31.52 29.11
CA ASP A 695 -29.61 -30.81 28.46
C ASP A 695 -29.38 -29.30 28.32
N THR A 696 -28.40 -28.75 29.04
CA THR A 696 -28.06 -27.32 28.97
C THR A 696 -27.38 -26.97 27.64
N TRP A 697 -27.23 -25.67 27.37
CA TRP A 697 -26.52 -25.21 26.17
C TRP A 697 -25.07 -25.74 26.13
N TRP A 698 -24.31 -25.61 27.23
CA TRP A 698 -22.92 -26.06 27.31
C TRP A 698 -22.79 -27.59 27.39
N GLY A 699 -23.70 -28.28 28.09
CA GLY A 699 -23.72 -29.75 28.16
C GLY A 699 -23.92 -30.42 26.79
N ARG A 700 -24.79 -29.84 25.94
CA ARG A 700 -24.96 -30.28 24.54
C ARG A 700 -23.71 -30.07 23.70
N LYS A 701 -23.06 -28.91 23.81
CA LYS A 701 -21.81 -28.61 23.09
C LYS A 701 -20.65 -29.51 23.55
N LEU A 702 -20.52 -29.75 24.85
CA LEU A 702 -19.52 -30.66 25.41
C LEU A 702 -19.75 -32.09 24.92
N SER A 703 -21.00 -32.57 24.94
CA SER A 703 -21.35 -33.91 24.44
C SER A 703 -20.99 -34.07 22.95
N ALA A 704 -21.28 -33.05 22.14
CA ALA A 704 -20.90 -33.03 20.73
C ALA A 704 -19.38 -32.98 20.50
N ALA A 705 -18.63 -32.30 21.38
CA ALA A 705 -17.17 -32.18 21.27
C ALA A 705 -16.40 -33.43 21.75
N VAL A 706 -16.98 -34.24 22.64
CA VAL A 706 -16.37 -35.48 23.14
C VAL A 706 -16.68 -36.68 22.23
N THR A 707 -17.75 -36.61 21.45
CA THR A 707 -18.21 -37.72 20.58
C THR A 707 -17.76 -37.62 19.12
N GLY A 708 -17.24 -36.47 18.69
CA GLY A 708 -16.70 -36.24 17.34
C GLY A 708 -15.21 -35.98 17.40
#